data_AF-A0A2A3LP88-F1
#
_entry.id   AF-A0A2A3LP88-F1
#
_cell.length_a   1.000
_cell.length_b   1.000
_cell.length_c   1.000
_cell.angle_alpha   90.00
_cell.angle_beta   90.00
_cell.angle_gamma   90.00
#
_symmetry.space_group_name_H-M   'P 1'
#
loop_
_entity.id
_entity.type
_entity.pdbx_description
1 polymer ?
#
loop_
_entity_poly.entity_id
_entity_poly.type
_entity_poly.pdbx_seq_one_letter_code
_entity_poly.pdbx_strand_id
1 'polypeptide(L)'
;MQRAQGHHAEPLSSIERHLAAAPGDDDVFRLRVLTLADLGASRLAADAMRERPHLFADHERERIEGDAVARAIGWGRVEPESPGARLDESRAALAELERLQRDTPRQTNWEATRLRVDALSALNHLQRHEAVVSGYQALLDDGIDVPAYILGTVGDSLVALRRPDEAIPVLESASAHAPGDVNAQILLGYAYIETERFERALPLFETLAASQEAWPRQAGANHGYENWDRYSADVNHALAHSYANDNARAEAMLQSQVAIGPNNAGLQAAYGAVQSRRSRPAAALERFDMARTLAPQDLDALAGRVGALTALDRIDEARAALATLQQAHSEDPRLERVERDLDRHRGVQATLSANRGRSRPRDGGGTSISPFGSRDGSWAMEVRSPLIDDRWRVGVFAHEDWADFIDGRVRHGAAGVGTWYRHDRLGAWATVGSAGGASGGATWTLGADWRFDDAWRTGVELARDARDTSLQARRLGIDADSLTVTAAYTPSETFALEGRLARLRYDDCNARDQLGLDLTQRLWTRPHLMVDGLASLYTSRGSHSDSVGYFNPERDASANLGLRFDHITWRRYETAFQQRVEVMAGPYWQRDGGTHWVPSLGYRHLWRRDGHELDYGVAWSRPVYDGLREQRIAFDVELRWGGAR
;
A
#
# COMPACT_ATOMS: atom_id res chain seq x y z
N MET A 1 3.26 -61.30 7.52
CA MET A 1 4.71 -61.01 7.61
C MET A 1 5.12 -59.78 6.77
N GLN A 2 4.68 -59.63 5.51
CA GLN A 2 5.04 -58.47 4.67
C GLN A 2 4.39 -57.13 5.08
N ARG A 3 3.16 -57.13 5.62
CA ARG A 3 2.51 -55.91 6.18
C ARG A 3 3.31 -55.28 7.33
N ALA A 4 4.05 -56.09 8.10
CA ALA A 4 4.93 -55.60 9.17
C ALA A 4 6.26 -55.02 8.65
N GLN A 5 6.53 -55.12 7.34
CA GLN A 5 7.77 -54.67 6.68
C GLN A 5 7.55 -53.48 5.74
N GLY A 6 6.42 -52.76 5.84
CA GLY A 6 6.17 -51.52 5.10
C GLY A 6 5.83 -51.69 3.60
N HIS A 7 5.71 -52.91 3.10
CA HIS A 7 5.33 -53.19 1.70
C HIS A 7 3.83 -53.49 1.63
N HIS A 8 3.01 -52.49 1.35
CA HIS A 8 1.54 -52.59 1.47
C HIS A 8 0.80 -52.88 0.14
N ALA A 9 1.43 -52.64 -1.01
CA ALA A 9 0.81 -52.82 -2.33
C ALA A 9 0.71 -54.29 -2.78
N GLU A 10 1.77 -55.09 -2.59
CA GLU A 10 1.75 -56.53 -2.90
C GLU A 10 0.74 -57.32 -2.03
N PRO A 11 0.64 -57.08 -0.71
CA PRO A 11 -0.39 -57.68 0.12
C PRO A 11 -1.81 -57.35 -0.34
N LEU A 12 -2.09 -56.11 -0.75
CA LEU A 12 -3.43 -55.71 -1.19
C LEU A 12 -3.91 -56.53 -2.39
N SER A 13 -3.05 -56.78 -3.38
CA SER A 13 -3.40 -57.62 -4.54
C SER A 13 -3.73 -59.08 -4.16
N SER A 14 -3.04 -59.63 -3.16
CA SER A 14 -3.36 -60.97 -2.65
C SER A 14 -4.68 -60.99 -1.89
N ILE A 15 -4.97 -59.94 -1.11
CA ILE A 15 -6.20 -59.77 -0.35
C ILE A 15 -7.42 -59.66 -1.30
N GLU A 16 -7.32 -58.83 -2.34
CA GLU A 16 -8.39 -58.64 -3.32
C GLU A 16 -8.73 -59.94 -4.06
N ARG A 17 -7.72 -60.73 -4.46
CA ARG A 17 -7.94 -62.04 -5.10
C ARG A 17 -8.65 -63.03 -4.17
N HIS A 18 -8.32 -63.02 -2.89
CA HIS A 18 -8.97 -63.90 -1.91
C HIS A 18 -10.42 -63.48 -1.66
N LEU A 19 -10.70 -62.19 -1.53
CA LEU A 19 -12.07 -61.68 -1.38
C LEU A 19 -12.93 -61.93 -2.63
N ALA A 20 -12.35 -61.90 -3.83
CA ALA A 20 -13.07 -62.29 -5.05
C ALA A 20 -13.52 -63.77 -5.03
N ALA A 21 -12.72 -64.65 -4.43
CA ALA A 21 -13.04 -66.07 -4.29
C ALA A 21 -13.95 -66.36 -3.07
N ALA A 22 -13.84 -65.56 -2.00
CA ALA A 22 -14.59 -65.72 -0.76
C ALA A 22 -15.08 -64.35 -0.23
N PRO A 23 -16.16 -63.77 -0.79
CA PRO A 23 -16.62 -62.43 -0.41
C PRO A 23 -17.11 -62.32 1.04
N GLY A 24 -17.46 -63.44 1.68
CA GLY A 24 -17.94 -63.49 3.06
C GLY A 24 -16.85 -63.63 4.14
N ASP A 25 -15.57 -63.65 3.75
CA ASP A 25 -14.46 -63.79 4.70
C ASP A 25 -14.20 -62.47 5.45
N ASP A 26 -14.70 -62.38 6.69
CA ASP A 26 -14.63 -61.17 7.52
C ASP A 26 -13.19 -60.79 7.92
N ASP A 27 -12.31 -61.78 8.12
CA ASP A 27 -10.90 -61.52 8.47
C ASP A 27 -10.15 -60.89 7.30
N VAL A 28 -10.39 -61.41 6.09
CA VAL A 28 -9.75 -60.88 4.88
C VAL A 28 -10.37 -59.54 4.48
N PHE A 29 -11.68 -59.34 4.70
CA PHE A 29 -12.34 -58.05 4.52
C PHE A 29 -11.73 -56.99 5.46
N ARG A 30 -11.59 -57.32 6.74
CA ARG A 30 -10.96 -56.44 7.73
C ARG A 30 -9.52 -56.12 7.34
N LEU A 31 -8.76 -57.12 6.87
CA LEU A 31 -7.38 -56.91 6.41
C LEU A 31 -7.29 -55.99 5.19
N ARG A 32 -8.24 -56.07 4.26
CA ARG A 32 -8.36 -55.15 3.11
C ARG A 32 -8.50 -53.71 3.58
N VAL A 33 -9.49 -53.43 4.43
CA VAL A 33 -9.78 -52.09 4.94
C VAL A 33 -8.57 -51.49 5.64
N LEU A 34 -7.94 -52.26 6.54
CA LEU A 34 -6.77 -51.78 7.28
C LEU A 34 -5.57 -51.57 6.36
N THR A 35 -5.39 -52.40 5.33
CA THR A 35 -4.30 -52.22 4.35
C THR A 35 -4.54 -50.98 3.47
N LEU A 36 -5.78 -50.69 3.09
CA LEU A 36 -6.13 -49.44 2.39
C LEU A 36 -5.86 -48.22 3.26
N ALA A 37 -6.18 -48.28 4.56
CA ALA A 37 -5.88 -47.22 5.51
C ALA A 37 -4.37 -47.00 5.66
N ASP A 38 -3.59 -48.08 5.80
CA ASP A 38 -2.12 -48.02 5.89
C ASP A 38 -1.47 -47.46 4.61
N LEU A 39 -2.12 -47.65 3.44
CA LEU A 39 -1.69 -47.09 2.15
C LEU A 39 -2.04 -45.59 1.97
N GLY A 40 -2.79 -44.99 2.91
CA GLY A 40 -3.30 -43.62 2.76
C GLY A 40 -4.48 -43.50 1.79
N ALA A 41 -5.07 -44.62 1.34
CA ALA A 41 -6.30 -44.67 0.55
C ALA A 41 -7.53 -44.48 1.45
N SER A 42 -7.50 -43.43 2.29
CA SER A 42 -8.39 -43.28 3.45
C SER A 42 -9.86 -43.22 3.08
N ARG A 43 -10.23 -42.62 1.93
CA ARG A 43 -11.61 -42.62 1.43
C ARG A 43 -12.10 -44.04 1.12
N LEU A 44 -11.30 -44.83 0.38
CA LEU A 44 -11.65 -46.21 0.04
C LEU A 44 -11.71 -47.09 1.29
N ALA A 45 -10.82 -46.87 2.26
CA ALA A 45 -10.86 -47.57 3.53
C ALA A 45 -12.15 -47.25 4.30
N ALA A 46 -12.55 -45.97 4.39
CA ALA A 46 -13.76 -45.55 5.07
C ALA A 46 -15.04 -46.06 4.36
N ASP A 47 -15.08 -46.01 3.03
CA ASP A 47 -16.20 -46.52 2.24
C ASP A 47 -16.39 -48.03 2.46
N ALA A 48 -15.31 -48.80 2.37
CA ALA A 48 -15.36 -50.24 2.62
C ALA A 48 -15.71 -50.54 4.09
N MET A 49 -15.12 -49.85 5.06
CA MET A 49 -15.43 -50.05 6.48
C MET A 49 -16.93 -49.87 6.79
N ARG A 50 -17.60 -48.90 6.15
CA ARG A 50 -19.03 -48.63 6.33
C ARG A 50 -19.94 -49.79 5.90
N GLU A 51 -19.47 -50.70 5.05
CA GLU A 51 -20.23 -51.90 4.67
C GLU A 51 -20.36 -52.90 5.83
N ARG A 52 -19.33 -53.01 6.69
CA ARG A 52 -19.29 -53.94 7.83
C ARG A 52 -18.66 -53.31 9.08
N PRO A 53 -19.27 -52.27 9.68
CA PRO A 53 -18.66 -51.50 10.75
C PRO A 53 -18.45 -52.31 12.05
N HIS A 54 -19.26 -53.34 12.28
CA HIS A 54 -19.17 -54.22 13.45
C HIS A 54 -17.86 -55.05 13.51
N LEU A 55 -17.13 -55.15 12.40
CA LEU A 55 -15.83 -55.85 12.31
C LEU A 55 -14.65 -55.03 12.84
N PHE A 56 -14.89 -53.77 13.24
CA PHE A 56 -13.83 -52.83 13.62
C PHE A 56 -14.07 -52.28 15.02
N ALA A 57 -12.99 -52.17 15.80
CA ALA A 57 -13.05 -51.54 17.10
C ALA A 57 -13.25 -50.02 16.95
N ASP A 58 -13.84 -49.38 17.97
CA ASP A 58 -14.20 -47.95 17.92
C ASP A 58 -13.01 -47.06 17.53
N HIS A 59 -11.84 -47.28 18.14
CA HIS A 59 -10.62 -46.53 17.82
C HIS A 59 -10.13 -46.72 16.37
N GLU A 60 -10.40 -47.86 15.73
CA GLU A 60 -10.04 -48.09 14.33
C GLU A 60 -11.01 -47.38 13.41
N ARG A 61 -12.32 -47.44 13.73
CA ARG A 61 -13.34 -46.74 12.95
C ARG A 61 -13.13 -45.24 12.98
N GLU A 62 -12.93 -44.70 14.17
CA GLU A 62 -12.69 -43.27 14.38
C GLU A 62 -11.46 -42.80 13.61
N ARG A 63 -10.36 -43.56 13.66
CA ARG A 63 -9.14 -43.25 12.91
C ARG A 63 -9.36 -43.28 11.40
N ILE A 64 -9.99 -44.32 10.86
CA ILE A 64 -10.21 -44.45 9.41
C ILE A 64 -11.10 -43.31 8.89
N GLU A 65 -12.16 -42.97 9.62
CA GLU A 65 -13.03 -41.84 9.28
C GLU A 65 -12.31 -40.50 9.39
N GLY A 66 -11.54 -40.28 10.47
CA GLY A 66 -10.73 -39.08 10.65
C GLY A 66 -9.69 -38.92 9.54
N ASP A 67 -8.97 -40.00 9.19
CA ASP A 67 -8.00 -40.03 8.09
C ASP A 67 -8.67 -39.71 6.74
N ALA A 68 -9.91 -40.17 6.50
CA ALA A 68 -10.65 -39.88 5.27
C ALA A 68 -11.01 -38.40 5.17
N VAL A 69 -11.46 -37.78 6.26
CA VAL A 69 -11.78 -36.36 6.32
C VAL A 69 -10.53 -35.50 6.18
N ALA A 70 -9.46 -35.79 6.93
CA ALA A 70 -8.19 -35.09 6.83
C ALA A 70 -7.64 -35.14 5.39
N ARG A 71 -7.76 -36.30 4.72
CA ARG A 71 -7.36 -36.43 3.32
C ARG A 71 -8.24 -35.60 2.39
N ALA A 72 -9.55 -35.54 2.62
CA ALA A 72 -10.46 -34.69 1.85
C ALA A 72 -10.17 -33.19 2.02
N ILE A 73 -9.82 -32.74 3.23
CA ILE A 73 -9.36 -31.36 3.48
C ILE A 73 -8.09 -31.06 2.67
N GLY A 74 -7.14 -32.00 2.64
CA GLY A 74 -5.93 -31.87 1.83
C GLY A 74 -6.20 -31.80 0.33
N TRP A 75 -7.12 -32.60 -0.19
CA TRP A 75 -7.52 -32.56 -1.61
C TRP A 75 -8.16 -31.23 -1.99
N GLY A 76 -8.99 -30.65 -1.11
CA GLY A 76 -9.61 -29.35 -1.38
C GLY A 76 -8.64 -28.18 -1.48
N ARG A 77 -7.35 -28.37 -1.17
CA ARG A 77 -6.28 -27.36 -1.34
C ARG A 77 -5.56 -27.48 -2.68
N VAL A 78 -5.87 -28.49 -3.48
CA VAL A 78 -5.30 -28.68 -4.82
C VAL A 78 -6.04 -27.78 -5.82
N GLU A 79 -5.38 -27.46 -6.93
CA GLU A 79 -5.98 -26.67 -8.01
C GLU A 79 -7.32 -27.30 -8.46
N PRO A 80 -8.43 -26.53 -8.45
CA PRO A 80 -9.75 -27.07 -8.76
C PRO A 80 -9.97 -27.28 -10.25
N GLU A 81 -10.97 -28.10 -10.60
CA GLU A 81 -11.40 -28.30 -12.00
C GLU A 81 -11.90 -27.00 -12.65
N SER A 82 -12.49 -26.10 -11.84
CA SER A 82 -12.92 -24.78 -12.31
C SER A 82 -12.81 -23.72 -11.23
N PRO A 83 -12.58 -22.45 -11.62
CA PRO A 83 -12.66 -21.26 -10.78
C PRO A 83 -13.76 -21.24 -9.70
N GLY A 84 -15.01 -21.50 -10.10
CA GLY A 84 -16.15 -21.41 -9.18
C GLY A 84 -16.23 -22.55 -8.18
N ALA A 85 -15.53 -23.66 -8.43
CA ALA A 85 -15.53 -24.85 -7.60
C ALA A 85 -14.35 -24.91 -6.60
N ARG A 86 -13.49 -23.88 -6.56
CA ARG A 86 -12.25 -23.84 -5.75
C ARG A 86 -12.44 -24.28 -4.30
N LEU A 87 -13.56 -23.92 -3.69
CA LEU A 87 -13.84 -24.23 -2.28
C LEU A 87 -14.87 -25.34 -2.07
N ASP A 88 -15.39 -25.97 -3.14
CA ASP A 88 -16.44 -26.99 -3.02
C ASP A 88 -15.97 -28.20 -2.21
N GLU A 89 -14.76 -28.70 -2.50
CA GLU A 89 -14.19 -29.85 -1.78
C GLU A 89 -13.94 -29.53 -0.30
N SER A 90 -13.39 -28.35 0.02
CA SER A 90 -13.19 -27.95 1.41
C SER A 90 -14.51 -27.71 2.15
N ARG A 91 -15.54 -27.19 1.47
CA ARG A 91 -16.90 -27.07 2.05
C ARG A 91 -17.48 -28.45 2.33
N ALA A 92 -17.36 -29.39 1.40
CA ALA A 92 -17.84 -30.76 1.58
C ALA A 92 -17.08 -31.48 2.72
N ALA A 93 -15.76 -31.33 2.78
CA ALA A 93 -14.93 -31.92 3.83
C ALA A 93 -15.28 -31.36 5.21
N LEU A 94 -15.48 -30.04 5.34
CA LEU A 94 -15.92 -29.43 6.60
C LEU A 94 -17.33 -29.90 7.00
N ALA A 95 -18.26 -30.00 6.05
CA ALA A 95 -19.61 -30.49 6.34
C ALA A 95 -19.62 -31.93 6.86
N GLU A 96 -18.79 -32.80 6.26
CA GLU A 96 -18.63 -34.18 6.72
C GLU A 96 -17.97 -34.23 8.11
N LEU A 97 -16.95 -33.41 8.34
CA LEU A 97 -16.29 -33.28 9.64
C LEU A 97 -17.30 -32.89 10.73
N GLU A 98 -18.08 -31.84 10.49
CA GLU A 98 -19.09 -31.35 11.43
C GLU A 98 -20.21 -32.38 11.66
N ARG A 99 -20.55 -33.18 10.63
CA ARG A 99 -21.49 -34.30 10.77
C ARG A 99 -20.94 -35.37 11.70
N LEU A 100 -19.67 -35.75 11.56
CA LEU A 100 -19.02 -36.71 12.47
C LEU A 100 -19.00 -36.19 13.91
N GLN A 101 -18.73 -34.90 14.12
CA GLN A 101 -18.76 -34.28 15.46
C GLN A 101 -20.15 -34.33 16.11
N ARG A 102 -21.22 -34.11 15.34
CA ARG A 102 -22.60 -34.07 15.85
C ARG A 102 -23.21 -35.46 16.02
N ASP A 103 -23.11 -36.29 14.99
CA ASP A 103 -23.89 -37.53 14.87
C ASP A 103 -23.13 -38.74 15.41
N THR A 104 -21.80 -38.66 15.48
CA THR A 104 -20.94 -39.77 15.93
C THR A 104 -19.80 -39.26 16.82
N PRO A 105 -20.12 -38.69 18.01
CA PRO A 105 -19.10 -38.17 18.92
C PRO A 105 -18.03 -39.23 19.22
N ARG A 106 -16.76 -38.83 19.11
CA ARG A 106 -15.61 -39.72 19.28
C ARG A 106 -15.52 -40.18 20.74
N GLN A 107 -15.32 -41.48 20.94
CA GLN A 107 -15.04 -42.07 22.24
C GLN A 107 -13.56 -41.96 22.61
N THR A 108 -12.66 -41.95 21.63
CA THR A 108 -11.24 -41.72 21.91
C THR A 108 -10.93 -40.23 22.01
N ASN A 109 -10.37 -39.80 23.15
CA ASN A 109 -10.05 -38.39 23.40
C ASN A 109 -9.17 -37.77 22.32
N TRP A 110 -8.22 -38.55 21.78
CA TRP A 110 -7.29 -38.05 20.77
C TRP A 110 -7.98 -37.79 19.42
N GLU A 111 -8.90 -38.66 18.97
CA GLU A 111 -9.69 -38.41 17.74
C GLU A 111 -10.71 -37.29 17.95
N ALA A 112 -11.29 -37.17 19.15
CA ALA A 112 -12.16 -36.03 19.48
C ALA A 112 -11.41 -34.70 19.31
N THR A 113 -10.18 -34.61 19.83
CA THR A 113 -9.31 -33.45 19.68
C THR A 113 -8.86 -33.25 18.23
N ARG A 114 -8.38 -34.30 17.57
CA ARG A 114 -7.92 -34.24 16.18
C ARG A 114 -8.99 -33.70 15.25
N LEU A 115 -10.23 -34.18 15.39
CA LEU A 115 -11.33 -33.73 14.53
C LEU A 115 -11.63 -32.23 14.72
N ARG A 116 -11.49 -31.70 15.95
CA ARG A 116 -11.58 -30.25 16.20
C ARG A 116 -10.43 -29.47 15.57
N VAL A 117 -9.22 -30.01 15.63
CA VAL A 117 -8.01 -29.41 15.03
C VAL A 117 -8.07 -29.41 13.51
N ASP A 118 -8.47 -30.52 12.89
CA ASP A 118 -8.66 -30.64 11.43
C ASP A 118 -9.73 -29.65 10.93
N ALA A 119 -10.76 -29.37 11.74
CA ALA A 119 -11.76 -28.34 11.43
C ALA A 119 -11.12 -26.96 11.22
N LEU A 120 -10.11 -26.59 12.03
CA LEU A 120 -9.41 -25.31 11.91
C LEU A 120 -8.71 -25.19 10.55
N SER A 121 -8.13 -26.30 10.07
CA SER A 121 -7.46 -26.38 8.77
C SER A 121 -8.41 -26.15 7.60
N ALA A 122 -9.62 -26.74 7.67
CA ALA A 122 -10.66 -26.53 6.67
C ALA A 122 -11.25 -25.12 6.74
N LEU A 123 -11.52 -24.61 7.94
CA LEU A 123 -12.06 -23.26 8.16
C LEU A 123 -11.11 -22.18 7.66
N ASN A 124 -9.80 -22.31 7.89
CA ASN A 124 -8.79 -21.39 7.38
C ASN A 124 -8.78 -21.37 5.84
N HIS A 125 -8.78 -22.53 5.18
CA HIS A 125 -8.82 -22.58 3.72
C HIS A 125 -10.08 -21.93 3.14
N LEU A 126 -11.21 -22.03 3.85
CA LEU A 126 -12.47 -21.35 3.54
C LEU A 126 -12.49 -19.86 3.92
N GLN A 127 -11.36 -19.28 4.33
CA GLN A 127 -11.21 -17.89 4.81
C GLN A 127 -12.11 -17.54 6.00
N ARG A 128 -12.59 -18.55 6.76
CA ARG A 128 -13.41 -18.37 7.98
C ARG A 128 -12.52 -18.14 9.20
N HIS A 129 -11.66 -17.13 9.15
CA HIS A 129 -10.60 -16.91 10.13
C HIS A 129 -11.11 -16.68 11.55
N GLU A 130 -12.25 -16.00 11.75
CA GLU A 130 -12.86 -15.83 13.08
C GLU A 130 -13.26 -17.16 13.72
N ALA A 131 -13.73 -18.11 12.91
CA ALA A 131 -14.06 -19.45 13.38
C ALA A 131 -12.81 -20.26 13.74
N VAL A 132 -11.69 -20.04 13.03
CA VAL A 132 -10.40 -20.65 13.38
C VAL A 132 -9.93 -20.15 14.75
N VAL A 133 -9.94 -18.85 14.97
CA VAL A 133 -9.49 -18.27 16.25
C VAL A 133 -10.41 -18.68 17.39
N SER A 134 -11.73 -18.68 17.17
CA SER A 134 -12.71 -19.14 18.17
C SER A 134 -12.51 -20.62 18.51
N GLY A 135 -12.27 -21.47 17.51
CA GLY A 135 -12.01 -22.90 17.71
C GLY A 135 -10.68 -23.17 18.42
N TYR A 136 -9.65 -22.39 18.11
CA TYR A 136 -8.36 -22.44 18.83
C TYR A 136 -8.54 -22.05 20.31
N GLN A 137 -9.24 -20.95 20.60
CA GLN A 137 -9.51 -20.54 21.98
C GLN A 137 -10.30 -21.59 22.74
N ALA A 138 -11.30 -22.22 22.11
CA ALA A 138 -12.08 -23.30 22.73
C ALA A 138 -11.22 -24.54 23.07
N LEU A 139 -10.19 -24.85 22.27
CA LEU A 139 -9.25 -25.93 22.63
C LEU A 139 -8.44 -25.55 23.88
N LEU A 140 -7.97 -24.31 23.97
CA LEU A 140 -7.21 -23.82 25.13
C LEU A 140 -8.07 -23.79 26.41
N ASP A 141 -9.33 -23.33 26.30
CA ASP A 141 -10.27 -23.25 27.42
C ASP A 141 -10.59 -24.65 28.00
N ASP A 142 -10.60 -25.67 27.15
CA ASP A 142 -10.75 -27.08 27.55
C ASP A 142 -9.46 -27.70 28.11
N GLY A 143 -8.38 -26.94 28.22
CA GLY A 143 -7.08 -27.40 28.72
C GLY A 143 -6.35 -28.35 27.76
N ILE A 144 -6.67 -28.30 26.46
CA ILE A 144 -6.02 -29.11 25.44
C ILE A 144 -4.71 -28.45 25.00
N ASP A 145 -3.62 -29.20 25.07
CA ASP A 145 -2.36 -28.82 24.42
C ASP A 145 -2.52 -28.91 22.90
N VAL A 146 -2.53 -27.76 22.23
CA VAL A 146 -2.87 -27.69 20.80
C VAL A 146 -1.69 -28.21 19.98
N PRO A 147 -1.90 -29.22 19.10
CA PRO A 147 -0.81 -29.82 18.33
C PRO A 147 -0.05 -28.80 17.47
N ALA A 148 1.29 -28.90 17.45
CA ALA A 148 2.15 -27.95 16.76
C ALA A 148 1.82 -27.75 15.26
N TYR A 149 1.39 -28.81 14.57
CA TYR A 149 1.12 -28.76 13.12
C TYR A 149 -0.03 -27.82 12.73
N ILE A 150 -0.94 -27.45 13.66
CA ILE A 150 -2.02 -26.51 13.37
C ILE A 150 -1.67 -25.06 13.70
N LEU A 151 -0.62 -24.83 14.50
CA LEU A 151 -0.28 -23.49 14.99
C LEU A 151 0.02 -22.52 13.85
N GLY A 152 0.65 -22.98 12.75
CA GLY A 152 0.83 -22.15 11.55
C GLY A 152 -0.49 -21.68 10.92
N THR A 153 -1.52 -22.53 10.91
CA THR A 153 -2.86 -22.20 10.39
C THR A 153 -3.61 -21.21 11.29
N VAL A 154 -3.45 -21.35 12.61
CA VAL A 154 -3.98 -20.39 13.58
C VAL A 154 -3.28 -19.03 13.43
N GLY A 155 -1.94 -19.05 13.31
CA GLY A 155 -1.13 -17.86 13.08
C GLY A 155 -1.51 -17.13 11.80
N ASP A 156 -1.69 -17.85 10.68
CA ASP A 156 -2.18 -17.29 9.42
C ASP A 156 -3.54 -16.59 9.60
N SER A 157 -4.48 -17.24 10.29
CA SER A 157 -5.80 -16.65 10.55
C SER A 157 -5.74 -15.41 11.44
N LEU A 158 -4.83 -15.37 12.41
CA LEU A 158 -4.61 -14.18 13.24
C LEU A 158 -4.00 -13.03 12.43
N VAL A 159 -3.06 -13.31 11.51
CA VAL A 159 -2.50 -12.31 10.59
C VAL A 159 -3.59 -11.79 9.64
N ALA A 160 -4.39 -12.68 9.04
CA ALA A 160 -5.51 -12.29 8.16
C ALA A 160 -6.53 -11.39 8.87
N LEU A 161 -6.79 -11.64 10.16
CA LEU A 161 -7.65 -10.81 11.02
C LEU A 161 -6.97 -9.56 11.59
N ARG A 162 -5.73 -9.27 11.19
CA ARG A 162 -4.97 -8.09 11.67
C ARG A 162 -4.72 -8.09 13.18
N ARG A 163 -4.46 -9.28 13.74
CA ARG A 163 -4.12 -9.54 15.14
C ARG A 163 -2.67 -10.07 15.28
N PRO A 164 -1.66 -9.36 14.74
CA PRO A 164 -0.29 -9.86 14.66
C PRO A 164 0.37 -9.99 16.04
N ASP A 165 -0.01 -9.15 17.02
CA ASP A 165 0.47 -9.26 18.40
C ASP A 165 0.11 -10.62 19.03
N GLU A 166 -1.06 -11.18 18.67
CA GLU A 166 -1.50 -12.51 19.09
C GLU A 166 -0.93 -13.62 18.20
N ALA A 167 -0.70 -13.34 16.92
CA ALA A 167 -0.10 -14.29 15.98
C ALA A 167 1.35 -14.62 16.32
N ILE A 168 2.16 -13.63 16.74
CA ILE A 168 3.59 -13.79 17.02
C ILE A 168 3.88 -14.95 17.98
N PRO A 169 3.31 -15.04 19.20
CA PRO A 169 3.63 -16.14 20.12
C PRO A 169 3.20 -17.52 19.57
N VAL A 170 2.09 -17.57 18.83
CA VAL A 170 1.60 -18.82 18.19
C VAL A 170 2.57 -19.28 17.09
N LEU A 171 3.06 -18.35 16.27
CA LEU A 171 3.99 -18.61 15.17
C LEU A 171 5.43 -18.85 15.64
N GLU A 172 5.86 -18.21 16.73
CA GLU A 172 7.12 -18.53 17.43
C GLU A 172 7.07 -19.97 17.96
N SER A 173 5.95 -20.40 18.54
CA SER A 173 5.75 -21.80 18.96
C SER A 173 5.74 -22.77 17.77
N ALA A 174 5.03 -22.44 16.68
CA ALA A 174 5.03 -23.25 15.46
C ALA A 174 6.45 -23.45 14.90
N SER A 175 7.21 -22.37 14.80
CA SER A 175 8.60 -22.38 14.30
C SER A 175 9.56 -23.14 15.22
N ALA A 176 9.32 -23.14 16.53
CA ALA A 176 10.14 -23.90 17.48
C ALA A 176 9.92 -25.42 17.35
N HIS A 177 8.68 -25.85 17.10
CA HIS A 177 8.35 -27.27 16.93
C HIS A 177 8.74 -27.81 15.55
N ALA A 178 8.63 -26.98 14.51
CA ALA A 178 8.99 -27.33 13.14
C ALA A 178 9.90 -26.25 12.52
N PRO A 179 11.21 -26.22 12.84
CA PRO A 179 12.14 -25.22 12.31
C PRO A 179 12.33 -25.29 10.78
N GLY A 180 11.88 -26.36 10.13
CA GLY A 180 11.87 -26.50 8.67
C GLY A 180 10.60 -26.00 7.99
N ASP A 181 9.57 -25.59 8.73
CA ASP A 181 8.33 -25.05 8.17
C ASP A 181 8.56 -23.61 7.69
N VAL A 182 8.87 -23.47 6.40
CA VAL A 182 9.13 -22.19 5.74
C VAL A 182 7.91 -21.28 5.77
N ASN A 183 6.70 -21.82 5.65
CA ASN A 183 5.48 -21.02 5.66
C ASN A 183 5.23 -20.40 7.04
N ALA A 184 5.38 -21.16 8.13
CA ALA A 184 5.25 -20.63 9.49
C ALA A 184 6.25 -19.50 9.76
N GLN A 185 7.49 -19.61 9.26
CA GLN A 185 8.49 -18.55 9.40
C GLN A 185 8.19 -17.32 8.55
N ILE A 186 7.66 -17.50 7.33
CA ILE A 186 7.21 -16.38 6.50
C ILE A 186 6.07 -15.61 7.20
N LEU A 187 5.07 -16.33 7.73
CA LEU A 187 3.98 -15.74 8.51
C LEU A 187 4.50 -15.00 9.75
N LEU A 188 5.48 -15.57 10.46
CA LEU A 188 6.12 -14.90 11.59
C LEU A 188 6.83 -13.60 11.17
N GLY A 189 7.55 -13.64 10.06
CA GLY A 189 8.19 -12.46 9.47
C GLY A 189 7.19 -11.36 9.11
N TYR A 190 6.04 -11.73 8.53
CA TYR A 190 4.96 -10.79 8.26
C TYR A 190 4.34 -10.23 9.54
N ALA A 191 4.09 -11.05 10.57
CA ALA A 191 3.57 -10.56 11.85
C ALA A 191 4.54 -9.57 12.53
N TYR A 192 5.86 -9.77 12.37
CA TYR A 192 6.85 -8.76 12.80
C TYR A 192 6.78 -7.48 11.96
N ILE A 193 6.61 -7.56 10.63
CA ILE A 193 6.42 -6.38 9.78
C ILE A 193 5.17 -5.60 10.20
N GLU A 194 4.04 -6.27 10.43
CA GLU A 194 2.78 -5.62 10.82
C GLU A 194 2.83 -4.98 12.22
N THR A 195 3.80 -5.38 13.05
CA THR A 195 4.08 -4.79 14.37
C THR A 195 5.28 -3.84 14.35
N GLU A 196 5.74 -3.42 13.16
CA GLU A 196 6.88 -2.53 12.93
C GLU A 196 8.24 -3.04 13.46
N ARG A 197 8.36 -4.36 13.74
CA ARG A 197 9.58 -5.02 14.24
C ARG A 197 10.51 -5.47 13.11
N PHE A 198 10.90 -4.53 12.25
CA PHE A 198 11.76 -4.81 11.09
C PHE A 198 13.15 -5.34 11.46
N GLU A 199 13.64 -5.02 12.66
CA GLU A 199 14.87 -5.54 13.22
C GLU A 199 14.83 -7.05 13.50
N ARG A 200 13.64 -7.63 13.68
CA ARG A 200 13.45 -9.09 13.76
C ARG A 200 13.05 -9.68 12.40
N ALA A 201 12.20 -8.98 11.65
CA ALA A 201 11.69 -9.48 10.37
C ALA A 201 12.78 -9.64 9.30
N LEU A 202 13.59 -8.60 9.06
CA LEU A 202 14.56 -8.62 7.95
C LEU A 202 15.63 -9.71 8.13
N PRO A 203 16.28 -9.88 9.30
CA PRO A 203 17.22 -10.97 9.50
C PRO A 203 16.58 -12.37 9.43
N LEU A 204 15.31 -12.50 9.83
CA LEU A 204 14.57 -13.76 9.70
C LEU A 204 14.41 -14.15 8.24
N PHE A 205 13.93 -13.25 7.39
CA PHE A 205 13.78 -13.53 5.95
C PHE A 205 15.13 -13.78 5.26
N GLU A 206 16.17 -13.03 5.63
CA GLU A 206 17.51 -13.25 5.09
C GLU A 206 18.06 -14.64 5.46
N THR A 207 17.91 -15.03 6.73
CA THR A 207 18.37 -16.34 7.24
C THR A 207 17.57 -17.48 6.60
N LEU A 208 16.24 -17.32 6.52
CA LEU A 208 15.35 -18.30 5.90
C LEU A 208 15.70 -18.50 4.42
N ALA A 209 15.87 -17.42 3.66
CA ALA A 209 16.30 -17.52 2.28
C ALA A 209 17.66 -18.23 2.18
N ALA A 210 18.64 -17.83 2.99
CA ALA A 210 19.98 -18.41 2.98
C ALA A 210 20.02 -19.90 3.37
N SER A 211 19.10 -20.38 4.22
CA SER A 211 19.05 -21.78 4.64
C SER A 211 18.43 -22.72 3.60
N GLN A 212 17.71 -22.19 2.62
CA GLN A 212 17.12 -23.00 1.55
C GLN A 212 18.13 -23.19 0.40
N GLU A 213 18.51 -24.44 0.12
CA GLU A 213 19.28 -24.77 -1.08
C GLU A 213 18.38 -24.64 -2.33
N ALA A 214 18.92 -24.13 -3.44
CA ALA A 214 18.15 -23.99 -4.68
C ALA A 214 17.80 -25.35 -5.33
N TRP A 215 18.71 -26.33 -5.21
CA TRP A 215 18.58 -27.66 -5.80
C TRP A 215 18.96 -28.74 -4.78
N PRO A 216 18.17 -28.92 -3.71
CA PRO A 216 18.41 -29.95 -2.71
C PRO A 216 18.42 -31.34 -3.36
N ARG A 217 19.14 -32.27 -2.74
CA ARG A 217 19.32 -33.63 -3.26
C ARG A 217 19.01 -34.67 -2.19
N GLN A 218 18.16 -35.63 -2.51
CA GLN A 218 17.95 -36.81 -1.67
C GLN A 218 19.18 -37.74 -1.72
N ALA A 219 19.48 -38.41 -0.62
CA ALA A 219 20.58 -39.39 -0.58
C ALA A 219 20.40 -40.45 -1.68
N GLY A 220 21.39 -40.59 -2.56
CA GLY A 220 21.37 -41.54 -3.69
C GLY A 220 20.75 -41.00 -4.98
N ALA A 221 20.22 -39.78 -5.02
CA ALA A 221 19.69 -39.18 -6.24
C ALA A 221 20.81 -38.58 -7.11
N ASN A 222 20.78 -38.83 -8.43
CA ASN A 222 21.77 -38.29 -9.38
C ASN A 222 21.59 -36.80 -9.67
N HIS A 223 20.38 -36.27 -9.47
CA HIS A 223 20.02 -34.88 -9.71
C HIS A 223 19.28 -34.30 -8.50
N GLY A 224 19.36 -32.98 -8.31
CA GLY A 224 18.55 -32.27 -7.31
C GLY A 224 17.12 -32.05 -7.83
N TYR A 225 16.22 -31.68 -6.92
CA TYR A 225 14.83 -31.32 -7.26
C TYR A 225 14.58 -29.82 -7.05
N GLU A 226 13.50 -29.31 -7.64
CA GLU A 226 13.11 -27.91 -7.52
C GLU A 226 12.68 -27.60 -6.08
N ASN A 227 13.26 -26.56 -5.48
CA ASN A 227 12.89 -26.11 -4.15
C ASN A 227 11.94 -24.90 -4.19
N TRP A 228 10.65 -25.15 -4.09
CA TRP A 228 9.63 -24.09 -4.01
C TRP A 228 9.67 -23.29 -2.71
N ASP A 229 10.23 -23.85 -1.63
CA ASP A 229 10.45 -23.12 -0.39
C ASP A 229 11.56 -22.09 -0.55
N ARG A 230 12.62 -22.40 -1.32
CA ARG A 230 13.66 -21.42 -1.69
C ARG A 230 13.04 -20.24 -2.43
N TYR A 231 12.22 -20.53 -3.45
CA TYR A 231 11.52 -19.51 -4.21
C TYR A 231 10.66 -18.62 -3.28
N SER A 232 9.85 -19.24 -2.43
CA SER A 232 8.98 -18.53 -1.49
C SER A 232 9.78 -17.65 -0.53
N ALA A 233 10.87 -18.16 0.04
CA ALA A 233 11.73 -17.40 0.93
C ALA A 233 12.40 -16.20 0.23
N ASP A 234 12.92 -16.40 -0.98
CA ASP A 234 13.59 -15.36 -1.77
C ASP A 234 12.65 -14.21 -2.17
N VAL A 235 11.42 -14.52 -2.61
CA VAL A 235 10.42 -13.50 -2.96
C VAL A 235 10.00 -12.72 -1.71
N ASN A 236 9.70 -13.42 -0.61
CA ASN A 236 9.26 -12.77 0.62
C ASN A 236 10.38 -11.93 1.26
N HIS A 237 11.64 -12.32 1.13
CA HIS A 237 12.77 -11.49 1.55
C HIS A 237 12.84 -10.17 0.75
N ALA A 238 12.63 -10.22 -0.57
CA ALA A 238 12.56 -9.00 -1.37
C ALA A 238 11.35 -8.13 -0.97
N LEU A 239 10.17 -8.73 -0.77
CA LEU A 239 8.98 -8.00 -0.33
C LEU A 239 9.15 -7.39 1.06
N ALA A 240 9.84 -8.05 1.99
CA ALA A 240 10.16 -7.50 3.31
C ALA A 240 10.98 -6.20 3.22
N HIS A 241 11.94 -6.12 2.29
CA HIS A 241 12.64 -4.87 1.98
C HIS A 241 11.70 -3.78 1.46
N SER A 242 10.75 -4.13 0.59
CA SER A 242 9.75 -3.19 0.10
C SER A 242 8.83 -2.67 1.22
N TYR A 243 8.38 -3.53 2.13
CA TYR A 243 7.60 -3.11 3.31
C TYR A 243 8.42 -2.24 4.28
N ALA A 244 9.74 -2.42 4.31
CA ALA A 244 10.71 -1.59 5.02
C ALA A 244 11.07 -0.28 4.28
N ASN A 245 10.29 0.12 3.27
CA ASN A 245 10.50 1.29 2.41
C ASN A 245 11.73 1.23 1.49
N ASP A 246 12.48 0.12 1.46
CA ASP A 246 13.64 -0.10 0.59
C ASP A 246 13.23 -0.76 -0.74
N ASN A 247 12.39 -0.07 -1.52
CA ASN A 247 11.86 -0.64 -2.75
C ASN A 247 12.91 -0.76 -3.86
N ALA A 248 13.98 0.05 -3.82
CA ALA A 248 15.08 -0.07 -4.77
C ALA A 248 15.82 -1.40 -4.61
N ARG A 249 16.11 -1.82 -3.36
CA ARG A 249 16.70 -3.14 -3.10
C ARG A 249 15.74 -4.27 -3.44
N ALA A 250 14.46 -4.15 -3.08
CA ALA A 250 13.44 -5.13 -3.43
C ALA A 250 13.32 -5.33 -4.95
N GLU A 251 13.34 -4.23 -5.72
CA GLU A 251 13.32 -4.29 -7.19
C GLU A 251 14.53 -5.04 -7.73
N ALA A 252 15.74 -4.71 -7.28
CA ALA A 252 16.96 -5.38 -7.74
C ALA A 252 16.94 -6.90 -7.47
N MET A 253 16.45 -7.30 -6.29
CA MET A 253 16.29 -8.71 -5.93
C MET A 253 15.30 -9.42 -6.86
N LEU A 254 14.09 -8.88 -7.02
CA LEU A 254 13.06 -9.49 -7.87
C LEU A 254 13.41 -9.45 -9.36
N GLN A 255 14.07 -8.40 -9.84
CA GLN A 255 14.49 -8.29 -11.24
C GLN A 255 15.45 -9.44 -11.63
N SER A 256 16.36 -9.82 -10.73
CA SER A 256 17.26 -10.95 -10.96
C SER A 256 16.50 -12.28 -11.08
N GLN A 257 15.46 -12.47 -10.28
CA GLN A 257 14.61 -13.66 -10.32
C GLN A 257 13.75 -13.70 -11.59
N VAL A 258 13.15 -12.57 -11.96
CA VAL A 258 12.32 -12.44 -13.18
C VAL A 258 13.14 -12.72 -14.44
N ALA A 259 14.44 -12.35 -14.45
CA ALA A 259 15.34 -12.66 -15.56
C ALA A 259 15.61 -14.17 -15.73
N ILE A 260 15.52 -14.95 -14.65
CA ILE A 260 15.71 -16.40 -14.66
C ILE A 260 14.40 -17.12 -14.99
N GLY A 261 13.31 -16.75 -14.31
CA GLY A 261 12.00 -17.40 -14.40
C GLY A 261 10.88 -16.42 -14.73
N PRO A 262 10.81 -15.87 -15.97
CA PRO A 262 9.78 -14.90 -16.31
C PRO A 262 8.37 -15.50 -16.35
N ASN A 263 8.24 -16.82 -16.48
CA ASN A 263 6.99 -17.56 -16.56
C ASN A 263 6.46 -18.01 -15.18
N ASN A 264 6.42 -17.09 -14.21
CA ASN A 264 5.88 -17.36 -12.86
C ASN A 264 4.92 -16.22 -12.47
N ALA A 265 3.65 -16.55 -12.24
CA ALA A 265 2.60 -15.56 -11.96
C ALA A 265 2.85 -14.78 -10.67
N GLY A 266 3.11 -15.49 -9.56
CA GLY A 266 3.36 -14.87 -8.26
C GLY A 266 4.60 -13.95 -8.27
N LEU A 267 5.64 -14.32 -9.03
CA LEU A 267 6.84 -13.48 -9.18
C LEU A 267 6.54 -12.20 -9.98
N GLN A 268 5.77 -12.30 -11.07
CA GLN A 268 5.32 -11.11 -11.81
C GLN A 268 4.43 -10.21 -10.93
N ALA A 269 3.51 -10.79 -10.14
CA ALA A 269 2.67 -10.04 -9.22
C ALA A 269 3.50 -9.34 -8.12
N ALA A 270 4.45 -10.04 -7.49
CA ALA A 270 5.36 -9.47 -6.51
C ALA A 270 6.19 -8.31 -7.09
N TYR A 271 6.70 -8.47 -8.32
CA TYR A 271 7.42 -7.41 -9.00
C TYR A 271 6.52 -6.21 -9.34
N GLY A 272 5.28 -6.45 -9.78
CA GLY A 272 4.28 -5.41 -9.99
C GLY A 272 3.92 -4.63 -8.72
N ALA A 273 3.84 -5.31 -7.57
CA ALA A 273 3.63 -4.67 -6.28
C ALA A 273 4.78 -3.73 -5.91
N VAL A 274 6.03 -4.14 -6.17
CA VAL A 274 7.20 -3.27 -5.98
C VAL A 274 7.16 -2.08 -6.95
N GLN A 275 6.87 -2.28 -8.25
CA GLN A 275 6.74 -1.17 -9.20
C GLN A 275 5.67 -0.15 -8.77
N SER A 276 4.54 -0.61 -8.21
CA SER A 276 3.50 0.27 -7.66
C SER A 276 4.04 1.17 -6.55
N ARG A 277 4.78 0.60 -5.59
CA ARG A 277 5.41 1.35 -4.47
C ARG A 277 6.53 2.26 -4.93
N ARG A 278 7.13 1.98 -6.09
CA ARG A 278 8.09 2.87 -6.76
C ARG A 278 7.43 3.99 -7.56
N SER A 279 6.12 4.20 -7.41
CA SER A 279 5.36 5.22 -8.17
C SER A 279 5.34 4.97 -9.68
N ARG A 280 5.37 3.69 -10.10
CA ARG A 280 5.32 3.28 -11.52
C ARG A 280 4.07 2.44 -11.82
N PRO A 281 2.89 3.06 -11.83
CA PRO A 281 1.64 2.32 -11.95
C PRO A 281 1.42 1.70 -13.34
N ALA A 282 1.95 2.28 -14.43
CA ALA A 282 1.86 1.64 -15.74
C ALA A 282 2.74 0.39 -15.83
N ALA A 283 3.98 0.47 -15.33
CA ALA A 283 4.87 -0.69 -15.23
C ALA A 283 4.29 -1.77 -14.31
N ALA A 284 3.66 -1.37 -13.20
CA ALA A 284 2.97 -2.32 -12.31
C ALA A 284 1.81 -3.03 -13.01
N LEU A 285 0.95 -2.29 -13.72
CA LEU A 285 -0.18 -2.85 -14.46
C LEU A 285 0.27 -3.90 -15.48
N GLU A 286 1.35 -3.62 -16.22
CA GLU A 286 1.93 -4.58 -17.17
C GLU A 286 2.29 -5.90 -16.47
N ARG A 287 2.93 -5.83 -15.30
CA ARG A 287 3.32 -7.02 -14.52
C ARG A 287 2.13 -7.79 -13.98
N PHE A 288 1.09 -7.09 -13.52
CA PHE A 288 -0.14 -7.74 -13.08
C PHE A 288 -0.90 -8.39 -14.24
N ASP A 289 -0.91 -7.78 -15.43
CA ASP A 289 -1.52 -8.39 -16.62
C ASP A 289 -0.71 -9.61 -17.12
N MET A 290 0.63 -9.59 -17.02
CA MET A 290 1.45 -10.78 -17.23
C MET A 290 1.09 -11.89 -16.23
N ALA A 291 1.08 -11.58 -14.93
CA ALA A 291 0.72 -12.54 -13.88
C ALA A 291 -0.67 -13.15 -14.12
N ARG A 292 -1.68 -12.33 -14.43
CA ARG A 292 -3.04 -12.76 -14.74
C ARG A 292 -3.12 -13.62 -16.01
N THR A 293 -2.24 -13.39 -16.99
CA THR A 293 -2.18 -14.23 -18.20
C THR A 293 -1.65 -15.62 -17.88
N LEU A 294 -0.71 -15.72 -16.94
CA LEU A 294 -0.13 -16.99 -16.48
C LEU A 294 -1.05 -17.75 -15.53
N ALA A 295 -1.70 -17.03 -14.62
CA ALA A 295 -2.65 -17.57 -13.65
C ALA A 295 -3.85 -16.61 -13.55
N PRO A 296 -4.95 -16.87 -14.29
CA PRO A 296 -6.13 -15.98 -14.33
C PRO A 296 -6.81 -15.73 -12.98
N GLN A 297 -6.57 -16.61 -12.02
CA GLN A 297 -7.13 -16.55 -10.67
C GLN A 297 -6.14 -16.03 -9.63
N ASP A 298 -4.92 -15.64 -10.01
CA ASP A 298 -3.94 -15.16 -9.04
C ASP A 298 -4.45 -13.91 -8.32
N LEU A 299 -4.60 -14.04 -7.00
CA LEU A 299 -5.25 -13.03 -6.18
C LEU A 299 -4.45 -11.73 -6.12
N ASP A 300 -3.12 -11.83 -5.97
CA ASP A 300 -2.26 -10.65 -5.90
C ASP A 300 -2.22 -9.91 -7.25
N ALA A 301 -2.27 -10.63 -8.37
CA ALA A 301 -2.40 -10.05 -9.70
C ALA A 301 -3.74 -9.33 -9.88
N LEU A 302 -4.86 -9.96 -9.49
CA LEU A 302 -6.19 -9.35 -9.61
C LEU A 302 -6.33 -8.11 -8.72
N ALA A 303 -5.94 -8.20 -7.44
CA ALA A 303 -5.97 -7.07 -6.51
C ALA A 303 -5.00 -5.95 -6.92
N GLY A 304 -3.77 -6.29 -7.30
CA GLY A 304 -2.77 -5.35 -7.78
C GLY A 304 -3.21 -4.59 -9.02
N ARG A 305 -3.92 -5.27 -9.95
CA ARG A 305 -4.50 -4.65 -11.15
C ARG A 305 -5.53 -3.58 -10.79
N VAL A 306 -6.40 -3.80 -9.80
CA VAL A 306 -7.35 -2.76 -9.33
C VAL A 306 -6.59 -1.53 -8.83
N GLY A 307 -5.57 -1.74 -7.99
CA GLY A 307 -4.74 -0.65 -7.46
C GLY A 307 -4.00 0.14 -8.54
N ALA A 308 -3.37 -0.56 -9.50
CA ALA A 308 -2.64 0.06 -10.60
C ALA A 308 -3.56 0.86 -11.53
N LEU A 309 -4.73 0.32 -11.90
CA LEU A 309 -5.74 1.03 -12.71
C LEU A 309 -6.29 2.25 -11.98
N THR A 310 -6.50 2.16 -10.67
CA THR A 310 -6.92 3.30 -9.84
C THR A 310 -5.85 4.40 -9.84
N ALA A 311 -4.58 4.05 -9.67
CA ALA A 311 -3.46 4.99 -9.69
C ALA A 311 -3.25 5.66 -11.07
N LEU A 312 -3.67 5.00 -12.15
CA LEU A 312 -3.69 5.53 -13.52
C LEU A 312 -4.96 6.31 -13.84
N ASP A 313 -5.92 6.47 -12.93
CA ASP A 313 -7.22 7.10 -13.22
C ASP A 313 -8.01 6.38 -14.36
N ARG A 314 -7.85 5.05 -14.52
CA ARG A 314 -8.63 4.18 -15.42
C ARG A 314 -9.76 3.49 -14.65
N ILE A 315 -10.69 4.29 -14.13
CA ILE A 315 -11.61 3.88 -13.06
C ILE A 315 -12.72 2.92 -13.54
N ASP A 316 -13.18 3.08 -14.77
CA ASP A 316 -14.07 2.13 -15.45
C ASP A 316 -13.47 0.72 -15.48
N GLU A 317 -12.20 0.63 -15.88
CA GLU A 317 -11.45 -0.64 -15.90
C GLU A 317 -11.13 -1.16 -14.50
N ALA A 318 -10.84 -0.27 -13.53
CA ALA A 318 -10.61 -0.65 -12.15
C ALA A 318 -11.85 -1.31 -11.53
N ARG A 319 -13.06 -0.79 -11.79
CA ARG A 319 -14.30 -1.44 -11.35
C ARG A 319 -14.54 -2.79 -12.01
N ALA A 320 -14.26 -2.90 -13.31
CA ALA A 320 -14.36 -4.19 -14.00
C ALA A 320 -13.36 -5.21 -13.40
N ALA A 321 -12.14 -4.78 -13.10
CA ALA A 321 -11.14 -5.59 -12.43
C ALA A 321 -11.57 -6.00 -11.00
N LEU A 322 -12.19 -5.09 -10.24
CA LEU A 322 -12.76 -5.39 -8.92
C LEU A 322 -13.88 -6.43 -9.03
N ALA A 323 -14.78 -6.32 -10.02
CA ALA A 323 -15.83 -7.31 -10.23
C ALA A 323 -15.25 -8.71 -10.54
N THR A 324 -14.18 -8.79 -11.35
CA THR A 324 -13.46 -10.05 -11.59
C THR A 324 -12.84 -10.60 -10.30
N LEU A 325 -12.22 -9.75 -9.48
CA LEU A 325 -11.66 -10.13 -8.19
C LEU A 325 -12.75 -10.67 -7.25
N GLN A 326 -13.89 -9.98 -7.14
CA GLN A 326 -15.03 -10.39 -6.33
C GLN A 326 -15.60 -11.74 -6.75
N GLN A 327 -15.65 -12.02 -8.06
CA GLN A 327 -16.11 -13.31 -8.58
C GLN A 327 -15.11 -14.44 -8.30
N ALA A 328 -13.80 -14.15 -8.32
CA ALA A 328 -12.76 -15.17 -8.11
C ALA A 328 -12.50 -15.47 -6.62
N HIS A 329 -12.63 -14.46 -5.75
CA HIS A 329 -12.21 -14.49 -4.34
C HIS A 329 -13.18 -13.72 -3.44
N SER A 330 -14.47 -14.08 -3.48
CA SER A 330 -15.54 -13.42 -2.72
C SER A 330 -15.37 -13.47 -1.20
N GLU A 331 -14.62 -14.45 -0.72
CA GLU A 331 -14.42 -14.75 0.70
C GLU A 331 -13.13 -14.18 1.27
N ASP A 332 -12.21 -13.67 0.43
CA ASP A 332 -10.92 -13.17 0.91
C ASP A 332 -11.08 -11.82 1.62
N PRO A 333 -10.62 -11.68 2.88
CA PRO A 333 -10.80 -10.46 3.67
C PRO A 333 -10.06 -9.23 3.10
N ARG A 334 -9.08 -9.42 2.20
CA ARG A 334 -8.38 -8.31 1.53
C ARG A 334 -9.27 -7.59 0.53
N LEU A 335 -10.33 -8.23 0.02
CA LEU A 335 -11.27 -7.65 -0.93
C LEU A 335 -11.87 -6.34 -0.41
N GLU A 336 -12.29 -6.32 0.85
CA GLU A 336 -12.89 -5.13 1.47
C GLU A 336 -11.94 -3.93 1.42
N ARG A 337 -10.63 -4.15 1.54
CA ARG A 337 -9.63 -3.07 1.48
C ARG A 337 -9.49 -2.51 0.07
N VAL A 338 -9.40 -3.40 -0.91
CA VAL A 338 -9.31 -3.01 -2.33
C VAL A 338 -10.56 -2.22 -2.75
N GLU A 339 -11.74 -2.68 -2.32
CA GLU A 339 -13.01 -1.97 -2.54
C GLU A 339 -13.02 -0.61 -1.83
N ARG A 340 -12.68 -0.56 -0.54
CA ARG A 340 -12.60 0.71 0.21
C ARG A 340 -11.62 1.71 -0.41
N ASP A 341 -10.48 1.26 -0.93
CA ASP A 341 -9.51 2.14 -1.58
C ASP A 341 -10.05 2.70 -2.90
N LEU A 342 -10.71 1.88 -3.72
CA LEU A 342 -11.35 2.34 -4.96
C LEU A 342 -12.53 3.28 -4.68
N ASP A 343 -13.38 2.94 -3.71
CA ASP A 343 -14.53 3.77 -3.33
C ASP A 343 -14.10 5.09 -2.70
N ARG A 344 -13.01 5.10 -1.94
CA ARG A 344 -12.40 6.34 -1.46
C ARG A 344 -11.92 7.21 -2.61
N HIS A 345 -11.21 6.61 -3.58
CA HIS A 345 -10.78 7.35 -4.78
C HIS A 345 -11.99 7.90 -5.53
N ARG A 346 -13.11 7.17 -5.61
CA ARG A 346 -14.34 7.60 -6.30
C ARG A 346 -15.19 8.57 -5.47
N GLY A 347 -15.06 8.56 -4.16
CA GLY A 347 -15.86 9.35 -3.21
C GLY A 347 -15.56 10.85 -3.24
N VAL A 348 -16.13 11.58 -2.29
CA VAL A 348 -15.88 13.02 -2.12
C VAL A 348 -14.40 13.27 -1.85
N GLN A 349 -13.84 14.27 -2.51
CA GLN A 349 -12.48 14.75 -2.25
C GLN A 349 -12.53 16.16 -1.69
N ALA A 350 -11.72 16.44 -0.67
CA ALA A 350 -11.60 17.77 -0.12
C ALA A 350 -10.17 18.10 0.28
N THR A 351 -9.76 19.34 0.02
CA THR A 351 -8.51 19.91 0.49
C THR A 351 -8.84 21.17 1.27
N LEU A 352 -8.43 21.22 2.53
CA LEU A 352 -8.54 22.40 3.38
C LEU A 352 -7.14 22.79 3.85
N SER A 353 -6.76 24.04 3.65
CA SER A 353 -5.48 24.54 4.13
C SER A 353 -5.66 25.88 4.84
N ALA A 354 -4.82 26.12 5.83
CA ALA A 354 -4.70 27.42 6.48
C ALA A 354 -3.25 27.67 6.87
N ASN A 355 -2.81 28.91 6.73
CA ASN A 355 -1.52 29.33 7.22
C ASN A 355 -1.60 30.70 7.91
N ARG A 356 -0.62 30.96 8.75
CA ARG A 356 -0.45 32.27 9.40
C ARG A 356 1.02 32.55 9.64
N GLY A 357 1.48 33.70 9.18
CA GLY A 357 2.84 34.18 9.31
C GLY A 357 2.96 35.42 10.19
N ARG A 358 4.16 35.61 10.72
CA ARG A 358 4.61 36.86 11.32
C ARG A 358 6.02 37.16 10.85
N SER A 359 6.20 38.33 10.25
CA SER A 359 7.51 38.84 9.84
C SER A 359 7.94 39.98 10.76
N ARG A 360 9.23 40.01 11.12
CA ARG A 360 9.85 41.10 11.88
C ARG A 360 11.15 41.54 11.22
N PRO A 361 11.33 42.83 10.92
CA PRO A 361 12.61 43.36 10.49
C PRO A 361 13.59 43.38 11.67
N ARG A 362 14.86 43.06 11.41
CA ARG A 362 15.90 43.05 12.45
C ARG A 362 16.71 44.36 12.51
N ASP A 363 16.89 45.02 11.37
CA ASP A 363 17.85 46.12 11.22
C ASP A 363 17.20 47.51 11.27
N GLY A 364 16.09 47.66 12.01
CA GLY A 364 15.41 48.96 12.20
C GLY A 364 14.65 49.51 11.00
N GLY A 365 14.65 48.81 9.85
CA GLY A 365 13.78 49.10 8.72
C GLY A 365 12.30 48.85 9.07
N GLY A 366 11.40 49.72 8.59
CA GLY A 366 9.96 49.54 8.79
C GLY A 366 9.43 48.27 8.11
N THR A 367 8.35 47.69 8.62
CA THR A 367 7.62 46.54 7.99
C THR A 367 6.93 46.92 6.68
N SER A 368 7.04 48.17 6.23
CA SER A 368 6.35 48.76 5.08
C SER A 368 6.79 48.22 3.72
N ILE A 369 7.96 47.56 3.63
CA ILE A 369 8.52 47.04 2.37
C ILE A 369 8.31 45.52 2.22
N SER A 370 8.02 44.81 3.33
CA SER A 370 7.83 43.35 3.32
C SER A 370 6.70 42.92 2.38
N PRO A 371 6.94 41.99 1.43
CA PRO A 371 5.88 41.39 0.62
C PRO A 371 4.77 40.72 1.44
N PHE A 372 5.12 40.22 2.62
CA PHE A 372 4.20 39.56 3.56
C PHE A 372 3.61 40.50 4.61
N GLY A 373 4.04 41.77 4.66
CA GLY A 373 3.68 42.67 5.76
C GLY A 373 4.16 42.17 7.13
N SER A 374 3.64 42.76 8.20
CA SER A 374 4.03 42.40 9.58
C SER A 374 3.40 41.08 10.07
N ARG A 375 2.24 40.76 9.52
CA ARG A 375 1.48 39.53 9.76
C ARG A 375 0.71 39.21 8.49
N ASP A 376 0.56 37.94 8.21
CA ASP A 376 -0.18 37.46 7.07
C ASP A 376 -0.84 36.12 7.40
N GLY A 377 -1.75 35.71 6.54
CA GLY A 377 -2.31 34.39 6.59
C GLY A 377 -3.22 34.15 5.41
N SER A 378 -3.57 32.89 5.24
CA SER A 378 -4.51 32.46 4.21
C SER A 378 -5.30 31.26 4.69
N TRP A 379 -6.45 31.06 4.08
CA TRP A 379 -7.14 29.78 4.11
C TRP A 379 -7.65 29.45 2.71
N ALA A 380 -7.70 28.17 2.39
CA ALA A 380 -8.30 27.68 1.16
C ALA A 380 -9.09 26.41 1.44
N MET A 381 -10.16 26.24 0.66
CA MET A 381 -11.02 25.08 0.69
C MET A 381 -11.36 24.72 -0.76
N GLU A 382 -11.17 23.46 -1.11
CA GLU A 382 -11.65 22.89 -2.34
C GLU A 382 -12.39 21.60 -2.02
N VAL A 383 -13.63 21.48 -2.49
CA VAL A 383 -14.47 20.29 -2.28
C VAL A 383 -15.00 19.83 -3.62
N ARG A 384 -14.67 18.60 -4.00
CA ARG A 384 -15.09 17.96 -5.24
C ARG A 384 -16.11 16.87 -4.93
N SER A 385 -17.14 16.78 -5.77
CA SER A 385 -18.15 15.72 -5.76
C SER A 385 -17.51 14.34 -5.90
N PRO A 386 -18.24 13.25 -5.61
CA PRO A 386 -17.88 11.93 -6.12
C PRO A 386 -17.70 11.95 -7.65
N LEU A 387 -17.02 10.92 -8.15
CA LEU A 387 -16.71 10.75 -9.56
C LEU A 387 -17.99 10.49 -10.36
N ILE A 388 -18.21 11.32 -11.38
CA ILE A 388 -19.32 11.25 -12.34
C ILE A 388 -18.77 10.61 -13.61
N ASP A 389 -19.45 9.56 -14.08
CA ASP A 389 -19.05 8.83 -15.30
C ASP A 389 -17.57 8.39 -15.29
N ASP A 390 -17.08 8.00 -14.11
CA ASP A 390 -15.71 7.52 -13.88
C ASP A 390 -14.56 8.48 -14.26
N ARG A 391 -14.85 9.74 -14.57
CA ARG A 391 -13.87 10.68 -15.13
C ARG A 391 -14.04 12.12 -14.66
N TRP A 392 -15.25 12.54 -14.32
CA TRP A 392 -15.59 13.93 -14.04
C TRP A 392 -15.86 14.17 -12.57
N ARG A 393 -15.55 15.38 -12.10
CA ARG A 393 -16.02 15.91 -10.82
C ARG A 393 -16.47 17.34 -11.01
N VAL A 394 -17.47 17.73 -10.23
CA VAL A 394 -17.85 19.13 -10.05
C VAL A 394 -17.62 19.52 -8.61
N GLY A 395 -17.50 20.80 -8.30
CA GLY A 395 -17.13 21.18 -6.95
C GLY A 395 -17.13 22.67 -6.72
N VAL A 396 -16.75 23.03 -5.51
CA VAL A 396 -16.63 24.41 -5.05
C VAL A 396 -15.22 24.67 -4.57
N PHE A 397 -14.78 25.90 -4.74
CA PHE A 397 -13.55 26.39 -4.14
C PHE A 397 -13.82 27.71 -3.42
N ALA A 398 -13.05 27.98 -2.38
CA ALA A 398 -13.01 29.28 -1.72
C ALA A 398 -11.62 29.49 -1.11
N HIS A 399 -11.10 30.71 -1.18
CA HIS A 399 -9.89 31.10 -0.46
C HIS A 399 -9.98 32.55 0.01
N GLU A 400 -9.19 32.89 1.02
CA GLU A 400 -8.88 34.26 1.40
C GLU A 400 -7.42 34.34 1.79
N ASP A 401 -6.74 35.37 1.31
CA ASP A 401 -5.37 35.72 1.63
C ASP A 401 -5.38 37.13 2.24
N TRP A 402 -4.64 37.35 3.33
CA TRP A 402 -4.61 38.64 4.02
C TRP A 402 -3.22 38.98 4.55
N ALA A 403 -2.92 40.28 4.63
CA ALA A 403 -1.67 40.80 5.16
C ALA A 403 -1.86 42.17 5.86
N ASP A 404 -1.11 42.39 6.94
CA ASP A 404 -1.06 43.64 7.71
C ASP A 404 0.13 44.49 7.23
N PHE A 405 -0.15 45.48 6.37
CA PHE A 405 0.81 46.48 5.91
C PHE A 405 0.76 47.75 6.77
N ILE A 406 1.64 48.73 6.48
CA ILE A 406 1.74 49.98 7.25
C ILE A 406 0.44 50.81 7.23
N ASP A 407 -0.29 50.76 6.12
CA ASP A 407 -1.53 51.52 5.91
C ASP A 407 -2.80 50.73 6.30
N GLY A 408 -2.63 49.54 6.88
CA GLY A 408 -3.72 48.69 7.34
C GLY A 408 -3.72 47.28 6.75
N ARG A 409 -4.78 46.54 7.08
CA ARG A 409 -4.98 45.16 6.62
C ARG A 409 -5.58 45.14 5.22
N VAL A 410 -4.95 44.38 4.34
CA VAL A 410 -5.43 44.06 2.99
C VAL A 410 -5.93 42.62 2.99
N ARG A 411 -7.07 42.38 2.36
CA ARG A 411 -7.65 41.04 2.18
C ARG A 411 -8.00 40.87 0.72
N HIS A 412 -7.82 39.68 0.19
CA HIS A 412 -8.35 39.29 -1.10
C HIS A 412 -8.83 37.85 -0.99
N GLY A 413 -9.98 37.55 -1.55
CA GLY A 413 -10.47 36.18 -1.58
C GLY A 413 -11.37 35.96 -2.77
N ALA A 414 -11.51 34.71 -3.17
CA ALA A 414 -12.44 34.31 -4.21
C ALA A 414 -13.18 33.05 -3.79
N ALA A 415 -14.39 32.91 -4.31
CA ALA A 415 -15.18 31.69 -4.20
C ALA A 415 -15.91 31.42 -5.50
N GLY A 416 -16.10 30.14 -5.81
CA GLY A 416 -16.69 29.74 -7.06
C GLY A 416 -16.90 28.24 -7.18
N VAL A 417 -17.15 27.83 -8.41
CA VAL A 417 -17.39 26.44 -8.80
C VAL A 417 -16.34 25.99 -9.80
N GLY A 418 -16.13 24.68 -9.88
CA GLY A 418 -15.22 24.10 -10.86
C GLY A 418 -15.67 22.75 -11.37
N THR A 419 -15.01 22.33 -12.43
CA THR A 419 -15.08 21.00 -13.01
C THR A 419 -13.67 20.45 -13.19
N TRP A 420 -13.51 19.16 -12.93
CA TRP A 420 -12.26 18.42 -13.06
C TRP A 420 -12.52 17.16 -13.88
N TYR A 421 -11.67 16.91 -14.86
CA TYR A 421 -11.62 15.71 -15.66
C TYR A 421 -10.30 14.99 -15.40
N ARG A 422 -10.35 13.67 -15.25
CA ARG A 422 -9.14 12.84 -15.16
C ARG A 422 -9.42 11.46 -15.75
N HIS A 423 -8.60 11.04 -16.70
CA HIS A 423 -8.62 9.68 -17.25
C HIS A 423 -7.26 9.31 -17.86
N ASP A 424 -6.68 8.19 -17.42
CA ASP A 424 -5.39 7.66 -17.87
C ASP A 424 -4.23 8.67 -17.85
N ARG A 425 -4.02 9.35 -18.97
CA ARG A 425 -2.93 10.31 -19.16
C ARG A 425 -3.35 11.76 -19.04
N LEU A 426 -4.62 12.07 -19.25
CA LEU A 426 -5.12 13.44 -19.35
C LEU A 426 -5.81 13.86 -18.05
N GLY A 427 -5.35 14.96 -17.47
CA GLY A 427 -6.08 15.77 -16.52
C GLY A 427 -6.48 17.10 -17.13
N ALA A 428 -7.67 17.60 -16.80
CA ALA A 428 -8.10 18.95 -17.17
C ALA A 428 -9.01 19.54 -16.10
N TRP A 429 -8.97 20.84 -15.90
CA TRP A 429 -9.84 21.53 -14.95
C TRP A 429 -10.22 22.91 -15.43
N ALA A 430 -11.39 23.36 -14.98
CA ALA A 430 -11.87 24.71 -15.19
C ALA A 430 -12.58 25.18 -13.92
N THR A 431 -12.25 26.37 -13.44
CA THR A 431 -12.92 27.02 -12.32
C THR A 431 -13.40 28.40 -12.73
N VAL A 432 -14.53 28.83 -12.15
CA VAL A 432 -15.06 30.18 -12.32
C VAL A 432 -15.67 30.65 -11.01
N GLY A 433 -15.45 31.91 -10.67
CA GLY A 433 -15.91 32.47 -9.42
C GLY A 433 -15.90 33.99 -9.42
N SER A 434 -16.16 34.53 -8.24
CA SER A 434 -16.08 35.95 -7.97
C SER A 434 -15.03 36.21 -6.91
N ALA A 435 -14.16 37.18 -7.17
CA ALA A 435 -13.21 37.73 -6.23
C ALA A 435 -13.78 38.95 -5.50
N GLY A 436 -13.29 39.19 -4.29
CA GLY A 436 -13.61 40.35 -3.47
C GLY A 436 -12.50 40.71 -2.48
N GLY A 437 -12.64 41.88 -1.84
CA GLY A 437 -11.64 42.44 -0.93
C GLY A 437 -10.93 43.64 -1.55
N ALA A 438 -9.60 43.56 -1.67
CA ALA A 438 -8.72 44.60 -2.19
C ALA A 438 -8.98 44.92 -3.68
N SER A 439 -9.43 43.91 -4.41
CA SER A 439 -9.93 43.99 -5.77
C SER A 439 -11.13 43.05 -5.90
N GLY A 440 -11.97 43.27 -6.91
CA GLY A 440 -13.18 42.49 -7.12
C GLY A 440 -13.50 42.31 -8.59
N GLY A 441 -14.13 41.19 -8.92
CA GLY A 441 -14.41 40.85 -10.31
C GLY A 441 -14.61 39.35 -10.52
N ALA A 442 -14.66 38.95 -11.78
CA ALA A 442 -14.69 37.54 -12.15
C ALA A 442 -13.26 36.97 -12.13
N THR A 443 -13.10 35.82 -11.49
CA THR A 443 -11.88 35.00 -11.56
C THR A 443 -12.20 33.69 -12.27
N TRP A 444 -11.23 33.16 -13.00
CA TRP A 444 -11.32 31.84 -13.60
C TRP A 444 -9.95 31.23 -13.80
N THR A 445 -9.90 29.90 -13.77
CA THR A 445 -8.71 29.12 -14.06
C THR A 445 -9.06 28.07 -15.09
N LEU A 446 -8.17 27.86 -16.08
CA LEU A 446 -8.25 26.78 -17.06
C LEU A 446 -6.92 26.07 -17.09
N GLY A 447 -6.90 24.75 -16.86
CA GLY A 447 -5.66 23.99 -16.89
C GLY A 447 -5.82 22.59 -17.45
N ALA A 448 -4.70 22.04 -17.90
CA ALA A 448 -4.60 20.66 -18.34
C ALA A 448 -3.20 20.12 -18.06
N ASP A 449 -3.13 18.82 -17.76
CA ASP A 449 -1.89 18.08 -17.58
C ASP A 449 -1.90 16.77 -18.38
N TRP A 450 -0.71 16.36 -18.82
CA TRP A 450 -0.51 15.13 -19.56
C TRP A 450 0.62 14.31 -18.94
N ARG A 451 0.32 13.06 -18.61
CA ARG A 451 1.30 12.05 -18.20
C ARG A 451 1.80 11.29 -19.43
N PHE A 452 3.07 11.43 -19.78
CA PHE A 452 3.67 10.75 -20.94
C PHE A 452 3.97 9.29 -20.65
N ASP A 453 4.50 9.03 -19.46
CA ASP A 453 4.85 7.73 -18.91
C ASP A 453 4.78 7.81 -17.37
N ASP A 454 5.31 6.82 -16.66
CA ASP A 454 5.30 6.83 -15.19
C ASP A 454 6.21 7.90 -14.58
N ALA A 455 7.19 8.43 -15.34
CA ALA A 455 8.16 9.38 -14.85
C ALA A 455 7.80 10.83 -15.20
N TRP A 456 7.24 11.08 -16.39
CA TRP A 456 7.04 12.42 -16.93
C TRP A 456 5.58 12.86 -16.91
N ARG A 457 5.34 14.04 -16.34
CA ARG A 457 4.09 14.78 -16.46
C ARG A 457 4.38 16.24 -16.79
N THR A 458 3.60 16.84 -17.68
CA THR A 458 3.64 18.29 -17.91
C THR A 458 2.25 18.88 -17.80
N GLY A 459 2.18 20.15 -17.41
CA GLY A 459 0.92 20.87 -17.25
C GLY A 459 1.00 22.29 -17.78
N VAL A 460 -0.15 22.84 -18.13
CA VAL A 460 -0.34 24.24 -18.45
C VAL A 460 -1.57 24.77 -17.73
N GLU A 461 -1.48 25.97 -17.18
CA GLU A 461 -2.58 26.65 -16.50
C GLU A 461 -2.63 28.12 -16.91
N LEU A 462 -3.85 28.59 -17.19
CA LEU A 462 -4.19 29.99 -17.43
C LEU A 462 -5.11 30.46 -16.31
N ALA A 463 -4.84 31.62 -15.73
CA ALA A 463 -5.72 32.20 -14.72
C ALA A 463 -5.96 33.69 -14.97
N ARG A 464 -7.21 34.13 -14.81
CA ARG A 464 -7.61 35.53 -14.68
C ARG A 464 -7.75 35.85 -13.21
N ASP A 465 -7.22 37.01 -12.79
CA ASP A 465 -7.15 37.37 -11.37
C ASP A 465 -6.47 36.25 -10.57
N ALA A 466 -5.22 35.96 -10.94
CA ALA A 466 -4.45 34.85 -10.42
C ALA A 466 -4.23 35.00 -8.90
N ARG A 467 -4.42 33.90 -8.16
CA ARG A 467 -4.21 33.87 -6.70
C ARG A 467 -2.79 34.29 -6.28
N ASP A 468 -1.78 33.97 -7.09
CA ASP A 468 -0.37 34.33 -6.87
C ASP A 468 -0.08 35.84 -6.96
N THR A 469 -1.07 36.66 -7.35
CA THR A 469 -0.92 38.12 -7.40
C THR A 469 -0.67 38.70 -6.01
N SER A 470 0.44 39.43 -5.86
CA SER A 470 0.86 40.04 -4.60
C SER A 470 -0.23 40.89 -3.94
N LEU A 471 -0.45 40.67 -2.64
CA LEU A 471 -1.34 41.52 -1.83
C LEU A 471 -0.87 42.98 -1.77
N GLN A 472 0.44 43.25 -1.95
CA GLN A 472 0.94 44.62 -2.08
C GLN A 472 0.49 45.29 -3.39
N ALA A 473 0.40 44.54 -4.50
CA ALA A 473 -0.11 45.04 -5.77
C ALA A 473 -1.64 45.24 -5.68
N ARG A 474 -2.37 44.26 -5.14
CA ARG A 474 -3.82 44.34 -4.94
C ARG A 474 -4.22 45.51 -4.01
N ARG A 475 -3.40 45.85 -3.02
CA ARG A 475 -3.57 47.06 -2.18
C ARG A 475 -3.68 48.34 -3.02
N LEU A 476 -3.02 48.37 -4.17
CA LEU A 476 -3.02 49.50 -5.10
C LEU A 476 -4.09 49.36 -6.20
N GLY A 477 -4.99 48.37 -6.10
CA GLY A 477 -6.01 48.07 -7.11
C GLY A 477 -5.44 47.45 -8.40
N ILE A 478 -4.29 46.76 -8.30
CA ILE A 478 -3.62 46.12 -9.43
C ILE A 478 -3.79 44.60 -9.30
N ASP A 479 -4.47 43.99 -10.27
CA ASP A 479 -4.58 42.54 -10.41
C ASP A 479 -3.62 42.01 -11.47
N ALA A 480 -3.46 40.69 -11.55
CA ALA A 480 -2.67 40.04 -12.60
C ALA A 480 -3.33 38.77 -13.12
N ASP A 481 -3.11 38.51 -14.40
CA ASP A 481 -3.41 37.24 -15.05
C ASP A 481 -2.13 36.41 -15.12
N SER A 482 -2.24 35.07 -15.11
CA SER A 482 -1.08 34.19 -15.20
C SER A 482 -1.18 33.15 -16.31
N LEU A 483 -0.03 32.83 -16.90
CA LEU A 483 0.22 31.60 -17.64
C LEU A 483 1.30 30.84 -16.88
N THR A 484 1.02 29.59 -16.52
CA THR A 484 1.95 28.69 -15.85
C THR A 484 2.15 27.44 -16.69
N VAL A 485 3.40 27.00 -16.81
CA VAL A 485 3.79 25.71 -17.38
C VAL A 485 4.55 24.94 -16.32
N THR A 486 4.15 23.69 -16.09
CA THR A 486 4.82 22.78 -15.15
C THR A 486 5.37 21.57 -15.87
N ALA A 487 6.48 21.03 -15.36
CA ALA A 487 7.04 19.75 -15.77
C ALA A 487 7.54 19.02 -14.53
N ALA A 488 7.19 17.75 -14.39
CA ALA A 488 7.63 16.89 -13.31
C ALA A 488 8.29 15.64 -13.91
N TYR A 489 9.46 15.31 -13.38
CA TYR A 489 10.20 14.08 -13.65
C TYR A 489 10.40 13.30 -12.34
N THR A 490 9.60 12.26 -12.15
CA THR A 490 9.55 11.41 -10.95
C THR A 490 9.66 9.94 -11.35
N PRO A 491 10.86 9.47 -11.78
CA PRO A 491 11.06 8.11 -12.25
C PRO A 491 10.94 7.05 -11.14
N SER A 492 10.96 7.47 -9.88
CA SER A 492 10.75 6.60 -8.71
C SER A 492 10.39 7.41 -7.46
N GLU A 493 10.01 6.73 -6.39
CA GLU A 493 9.74 7.32 -5.07
C GLU A 493 10.97 7.97 -4.40
N THR A 494 12.15 7.76 -4.98
CA THR A 494 13.45 8.23 -4.49
C THR A 494 13.99 9.46 -5.22
N PHE A 495 13.38 9.89 -6.31
CA PHE A 495 13.83 11.05 -7.07
C PHE A 495 12.64 11.81 -7.65
N ALA A 496 12.63 13.12 -7.45
CA ALA A 496 11.70 14.02 -8.11
C ALA A 496 12.45 15.29 -8.53
N LEU A 497 12.19 15.72 -9.77
CA LEU A 497 12.58 17.04 -10.28
C LEU A 497 11.31 17.71 -10.81
N GLU A 498 10.94 18.83 -10.19
CA GLU A 498 9.78 19.62 -10.55
C GLU A 498 10.24 20.98 -11.08
N GLY A 499 9.64 21.43 -12.18
CA GLY A 499 9.90 22.72 -12.79
C GLY A 499 8.61 23.49 -13.00
N ARG A 500 8.65 24.79 -12.68
CA ARG A 500 7.55 25.74 -12.87
C ARG A 500 8.07 26.96 -13.61
N LEU A 501 7.50 27.23 -14.78
CA LEU A 501 7.67 28.49 -15.51
C LEU A 501 6.35 29.26 -15.42
N ALA A 502 6.37 30.50 -14.95
CA ALA A 502 5.18 31.33 -14.85
C ALA A 502 5.41 32.71 -15.44
N ARG A 503 4.37 33.27 -16.07
CA ARG A 503 4.33 34.68 -16.48
C ARG A 503 3.08 35.31 -15.92
N LEU A 504 3.25 36.32 -15.08
CA LEU A 504 2.16 37.17 -14.58
C LEU A 504 2.12 38.46 -15.38
N ARG A 505 0.94 38.86 -15.86
CA ARG A 505 0.70 40.15 -16.51
C ARG A 505 -0.22 40.98 -15.63
N TYR A 506 0.33 42.03 -15.05
CA TYR A 506 -0.38 42.95 -14.18
C TYR A 506 -1.11 44.02 -14.98
N ASP A 507 -2.17 44.58 -14.40
CA ASP A 507 -2.97 45.65 -15.02
C ASP A 507 -2.20 46.97 -15.19
N ASP A 508 -1.12 47.18 -14.43
CA ASP A 508 -0.22 48.34 -14.50
C ASP A 508 0.86 48.22 -15.61
N CYS A 509 0.67 47.30 -16.55
CA CYS A 509 1.61 46.92 -17.61
C CYS A 509 2.89 46.20 -17.13
N ASN A 510 3.05 45.93 -15.83
CA ASN A 510 4.13 45.08 -15.35
C ASN A 510 3.93 43.64 -15.84
N ALA A 511 5.02 43.00 -16.25
CA ALA A 511 5.07 41.59 -16.53
C ALA A 511 6.17 40.96 -15.68
N ARG A 512 5.85 39.86 -15.01
CA ARG A 512 6.80 39.10 -14.19
C ARG A 512 6.95 37.69 -14.74
N ASP A 513 8.13 37.37 -15.21
CA ASP A 513 8.51 36.01 -15.61
C ASP A 513 9.24 35.33 -14.45
N GLN A 514 8.89 34.08 -14.14
CA GLN A 514 9.43 33.30 -13.02
C GLN A 514 9.80 31.89 -13.49
N LEU A 515 10.95 31.39 -13.05
CA LEU A 515 11.38 30.00 -13.21
C LEU A 515 11.74 29.44 -11.83
N GLY A 516 11.12 28.33 -11.46
CA GLY A 516 11.46 27.52 -10.29
C GLY A 516 11.84 26.10 -10.71
N LEU A 517 12.84 25.52 -10.05
CA LEU A 517 13.23 24.11 -10.16
C LEU A 517 13.45 23.55 -8.76
N ASP A 518 12.74 22.49 -8.40
CA ASP A 518 12.85 21.81 -7.12
C ASP A 518 13.27 20.35 -7.33
N LEU A 519 14.32 19.93 -6.65
CA LEU A 519 14.88 18.59 -6.71
C LEU A 519 14.83 17.95 -5.33
N THR A 520 14.32 16.72 -5.29
CA THR A 520 14.37 15.83 -4.14
C THR A 520 15.09 14.54 -4.53
N GLN A 521 16.08 14.15 -3.75
CA GLN A 521 16.81 12.89 -3.92
C GLN A 521 16.86 12.15 -2.58
N ARG A 522 16.35 10.93 -2.51
CA ARG A 522 16.52 10.04 -1.36
C ARG A 522 18.00 9.68 -1.22
N LEU A 523 18.59 10.04 -0.09
CA LEU A 523 19.99 9.74 0.24
C LEU A 523 20.11 8.50 1.11
N TRP A 524 19.14 8.29 2.01
CA TRP A 524 19.14 7.15 2.91
C TRP A 524 17.73 6.70 3.27
N THR A 525 17.51 5.39 3.25
CA THR A 525 16.25 4.77 3.68
C THR A 525 16.52 3.72 4.76
N ARG A 526 15.74 3.80 5.83
CA ARG A 526 15.55 2.81 6.88
C ARG A 526 14.04 2.62 7.09
N PRO A 527 13.59 1.52 7.73
CA PRO A 527 12.16 1.25 7.89
C PRO A 527 11.36 2.42 8.46
N HIS A 528 11.94 3.13 9.44
CA HIS A 528 11.30 4.25 10.12
C HIS A 528 11.89 5.61 9.79
N LEU A 529 13.01 5.70 9.06
CA LEU A 529 13.71 6.97 8.82
C LEU A 529 14.11 7.09 7.34
N MET A 530 13.67 8.19 6.73
CA MET A 530 14.05 8.56 5.38
C MET A 530 14.77 9.90 5.42
N VAL A 531 15.88 10.00 4.69
CA VAL A 531 16.66 11.24 4.56
C VAL A 531 16.73 11.62 3.10
N ASP A 532 16.16 12.76 2.75
CA ASP A 532 16.20 13.34 1.41
C ASP A 532 17.15 14.53 1.35
N GLY A 533 17.92 14.61 0.27
CA GLY A 533 18.62 15.81 -0.17
C GLY A 533 17.68 16.68 -0.98
N LEU A 534 17.67 17.97 -0.68
CA LEU A 534 16.81 18.95 -1.31
C LEU A 534 17.66 20.00 -2.04
N ALA A 535 17.24 20.39 -3.24
CA ALA A 535 17.78 21.55 -3.94
C ALA A 535 16.63 22.36 -4.55
N SER A 536 16.67 23.68 -4.42
CA SER A 536 15.66 24.58 -4.98
C SER A 536 16.35 25.74 -5.67
N LEU A 537 16.06 25.94 -6.96
CA LEU A 537 16.55 27.06 -7.76
C LEU A 537 15.36 27.92 -8.16
N TYR A 538 15.52 29.23 -8.05
CA TYR A 538 14.50 30.18 -8.45
C TYR A 538 15.14 31.38 -9.14
N THR A 539 14.47 31.94 -10.14
CA THR A 539 14.80 33.24 -10.70
C THR A 539 13.55 33.93 -11.22
N SER A 540 13.48 35.25 -11.08
CA SER A 540 12.44 36.04 -11.73
C SER A 540 12.95 37.32 -12.35
N ARG A 541 12.13 37.87 -13.24
CA ARG A 541 12.37 39.15 -13.91
C ARG A 541 11.07 39.95 -13.99
N GLY A 542 11.09 41.18 -13.49
CA GLY A 542 10.02 42.17 -13.67
C GLY A 542 10.33 43.15 -14.81
N SER A 543 9.31 43.62 -15.55
CA SER A 543 9.51 44.59 -16.65
C SER A 543 9.47 46.05 -16.21
N HIS A 544 8.82 46.37 -15.09
CA HIS A 544 8.64 47.73 -14.57
C HIS A 544 8.99 47.81 -13.07
N SER A 545 10.25 47.54 -12.70
CA SER A 545 10.69 47.50 -11.29
C SER A 545 10.72 48.87 -10.60
N ASP A 546 11.09 49.93 -11.33
CA ASP A 546 11.42 51.23 -10.73
C ASP A 546 10.20 52.16 -10.58
N SER A 547 9.04 51.75 -11.09
CA SER A 547 7.85 52.57 -11.22
C SER A 547 6.62 52.01 -10.49
N VAL A 548 6.76 50.94 -9.71
CA VAL A 548 5.64 50.26 -9.04
C VAL A 548 5.74 50.35 -7.52
N GLY A 549 4.58 50.46 -6.85
CA GLY A 549 4.50 50.64 -5.38
C GLY A 549 4.46 49.34 -4.57
N TYR A 550 4.93 48.23 -5.13
CA TYR A 550 4.98 46.91 -4.51
C TYR A 550 6.31 46.21 -4.82
N PHE A 551 6.63 45.15 -4.07
CA PHE A 551 7.87 44.41 -4.26
C PHE A 551 7.89 43.69 -5.62
N ASN A 552 8.69 44.24 -6.54
CA ASN A 552 8.82 43.78 -7.93
C ASN A 552 10.29 43.93 -8.38
N PRO A 553 11.20 43.06 -7.91
CA PRO A 553 12.62 43.17 -8.28
C PRO A 553 12.80 43.06 -9.80
N GLU A 554 13.69 43.89 -10.37
CA GLU A 554 14.00 43.84 -11.81
C GLU A 554 14.48 42.43 -12.18
N ARG A 555 15.40 41.89 -11.36
CA ARG A 555 15.87 40.51 -11.42
C ARG A 555 16.22 40.01 -10.03
N ASP A 556 15.83 38.79 -9.73
CA ASP A 556 16.26 38.06 -8.54
C ASP A 556 16.56 36.60 -8.89
N ALA A 557 17.35 35.97 -8.02
CA ALA A 557 17.65 34.55 -8.10
C ALA A 557 17.97 33.98 -6.72
N SER A 558 17.61 32.73 -6.47
CA SER A 558 18.08 31.98 -5.30
C SER A 558 18.47 30.57 -5.66
N ALA A 559 19.40 30.03 -4.89
CA ALA A 559 19.77 28.62 -4.92
C ALA A 559 19.86 28.10 -3.49
N ASN A 560 18.96 27.22 -3.09
CA ASN A 560 18.91 26.65 -1.75
C ASN A 560 19.26 25.16 -1.80
N LEU A 561 20.04 24.70 -0.83
CA LEU A 561 20.31 23.29 -0.60
C LEU A 561 19.87 22.93 0.81
N GLY A 562 19.45 21.69 1.01
CA GLY A 562 18.93 21.27 2.30
C GLY A 562 18.78 19.77 2.47
N LEU A 563 18.30 19.41 3.65
CA LEU A 563 17.97 18.04 4.04
C LEU A 563 16.56 17.98 4.62
N ARG A 564 15.85 16.90 4.31
CA ARG A 564 14.58 16.54 4.94
C ARG A 564 14.72 15.19 5.64
N PHE A 565 14.32 15.16 6.90
CA PHE A 565 14.29 13.97 7.74
C PHE A 565 12.84 13.60 8.00
N ASP A 566 12.42 12.45 7.51
CA ASP A 566 11.09 11.90 7.69
C ASP A 566 11.16 10.69 8.61
N HIS A 567 10.66 10.84 9.84
CA HIS A 567 10.69 9.81 10.88
C HIS A 567 9.27 9.28 11.16
N ILE A 568 9.01 8.04 10.79
CA ILE A 568 7.78 7.32 11.11
C ILE A 568 7.86 6.90 12.58
N THR A 569 7.18 7.65 13.45
CA THR A 569 7.22 7.40 14.89
C THR A 569 6.20 6.37 15.36
N TRP A 570 5.15 6.16 14.58
CA TRP A 570 4.15 5.13 14.84
C TRP A 570 3.42 4.81 13.54
N ARG A 571 3.16 3.52 13.28
CA ARG A 571 2.33 3.06 12.17
C ARG A 571 1.61 1.77 12.59
N ARG A 572 0.34 1.66 12.18
CA ARG A 572 -0.46 0.44 12.30
C ARG A 572 -1.43 0.42 11.11
N TYR A 573 -1.18 -0.49 10.18
CA TYR A 573 -1.91 -0.61 8.92
C TYR A 573 -2.01 0.72 8.16
N GLU A 574 -3.22 1.17 7.81
CA GLU A 574 -3.48 2.40 7.06
C GLU A 574 -3.31 3.68 7.90
N THR A 575 -2.95 3.57 9.18
CA THR A 575 -2.74 4.72 10.07
C THR A 575 -1.27 4.89 10.38
N ALA A 576 -0.74 6.10 10.17
CA ALA A 576 0.65 6.43 10.48
C ALA A 576 0.79 7.84 11.04
N PHE A 577 1.76 8.02 11.92
CA PHE A 577 2.21 9.30 12.45
C PHE A 577 3.70 9.49 12.15
N GLN A 578 3.99 10.51 11.36
CA GLN A 578 5.33 10.86 10.90
C GLN A 578 5.70 12.26 11.37
N GLN A 579 6.95 12.44 11.77
CA GLN A 579 7.55 13.74 12.04
C GLN A 579 8.51 14.10 10.92
N ARG A 580 8.47 15.35 10.48
CA ARG A 580 9.28 15.87 9.40
C ARG A 580 10.09 17.07 9.88
N VAL A 581 11.41 17.00 9.71
CA VAL A 581 12.31 18.14 9.91
C VAL A 581 12.91 18.51 8.56
N GLU A 582 12.85 19.78 8.19
CA GLU A 582 13.43 20.30 6.96
C GLU A 582 14.38 21.45 7.28
N VAL A 583 15.60 21.39 6.76
CA VAL A 583 16.60 22.44 6.92
C VAL A 583 17.11 22.83 5.55
N MET A 584 17.03 24.10 5.19
CA MET A 584 17.59 24.59 3.94
C MET A 584 18.36 25.89 4.15
N ALA A 585 19.37 26.14 3.33
CA ALA A 585 20.04 27.42 3.27
C ALA A 585 20.63 27.67 1.88
N GLY A 586 20.64 28.93 1.47
CA GLY A 586 21.16 29.29 0.16
C GLY A 586 21.35 30.78 -0.04
N PRO A 587 22.16 31.19 -1.04
CA PRO A 587 22.19 32.57 -1.50
C PRO A 587 20.86 32.97 -2.19
N TYR A 588 20.39 34.16 -1.87
CA TYR A 588 19.42 34.95 -2.62
C TYR A 588 20.13 36.21 -3.12
N TRP A 589 20.16 36.39 -4.44
CA TRP A 589 20.69 37.57 -5.11
C TRP A 589 19.54 38.39 -5.67
N GLN A 590 19.61 39.70 -5.47
CA GLN A 590 18.70 40.66 -6.06
C GLN A 590 19.50 41.76 -6.74
N ARG A 591 19.08 42.14 -7.95
CA ARG A 591 19.60 43.34 -8.63
C ARG A 591 19.42 44.55 -7.71
N ASP A 592 20.50 45.30 -7.49
CA ASP A 592 20.59 46.46 -6.58
C ASP A 592 20.36 46.19 -5.08
N GLY A 593 19.99 44.95 -4.69
CA GLY A 593 19.89 44.49 -3.30
C GLY A 593 21.08 43.62 -2.82
N GLY A 594 21.93 43.16 -3.74
CA GLY A 594 23.11 42.33 -3.43
C GLY A 594 22.77 40.85 -3.18
N THR A 595 23.75 40.08 -2.67
CA THR A 595 23.60 38.65 -2.37
C THR A 595 23.58 38.41 -0.87
N HIS A 596 22.61 37.64 -0.39
CA HIS A 596 22.40 37.35 1.03
C HIS A 596 22.09 35.88 1.25
N TRP A 597 22.60 35.29 2.33
CA TRP A 597 22.20 33.94 2.74
C TRP A 597 20.81 33.94 3.39
N VAL A 598 19.97 32.98 3.00
CA VAL A 598 18.60 32.78 3.48
C VAL A 598 18.47 31.38 4.09
N PRO A 599 18.60 31.24 5.41
CA PRO A 599 18.33 29.98 6.10
C PRO A 599 16.82 29.80 6.35
N SER A 600 16.38 28.53 6.34
CA SER A 600 15.05 28.09 6.77
C SER A 600 15.11 26.78 7.56
N LEU A 601 14.15 26.63 8.47
CA LEU A 601 13.94 25.45 9.30
C LEU A 601 12.44 25.19 9.40
N GLY A 602 12.00 23.98 9.10
CA GLY A 602 10.62 23.52 9.26
C GLY A 602 10.53 22.31 10.17
N TYR A 603 9.49 22.25 10.99
CA TYR A 603 9.12 21.06 11.75
C TYR A 603 7.62 20.81 11.59
N ARG A 604 7.27 19.63 11.08
CA ARG A 604 5.91 19.24 10.71
C ARG A 604 5.54 17.86 11.24
N HIS A 605 4.25 17.68 11.44
CA HIS A 605 3.60 16.44 11.83
C HIS A 605 2.66 16.00 10.71
N LEU A 606 2.82 14.77 10.25
CA LEU A 606 1.96 14.17 9.24
C LEU A 606 1.21 12.98 9.83
N TRP A 607 -0.11 13.09 9.87
CA TRP A 607 -1.02 11.99 10.13
C TRP A 607 -1.56 11.45 8.83
N ARG A 608 -1.52 10.14 8.66
CA ARG A 608 -2.22 9.42 7.59
C ARG A 608 -3.19 8.45 8.21
N ARG A 609 -4.41 8.39 7.70
CA ARG A 609 -5.42 7.41 8.11
C ARG A 609 -6.36 7.16 6.95
N ASP A 610 -6.42 5.92 6.46
CA ASP A 610 -7.40 5.52 5.44
C ASP A 610 -7.50 6.53 4.28
N GLY A 611 -6.36 6.93 3.70
CA GLY A 611 -6.30 7.90 2.59
C GLY A 611 -6.70 9.34 2.91
N HIS A 612 -6.85 9.67 4.20
CA HIS A 612 -6.90 11.04 4.72
C HIS A 612 -5.51 11.43 5.22
N GLU A 613 -5.10 12.67 4.96
CA GLU A 613 -3.82 13.22 5.42
C GLU A 613 -4.06 14.52 6.18
N LEU A 614 -3.44 14.66 7.36
CA LEU A 614 -3.37 15.92 8.11
C LEU A 614 -1.90 16.27 8.32
N ASP A 615 -1.44 17.33 7.68
CA ASP A 615 -0.11 17.93 7.87
C ASP A 615 -0.28 19.22 8.68
N TYR A 616 0.56 19.45 9.68
CA TYR A 616 0.65 20.74 10.35
C TYR A 616 2.03 20.96 10.94
N GLY A 617 2.45 22.22 11.03
CA GLY A 617 3.73 22.53 11.64
C GLY A 617 4.10 24.00 11.67
N VAL A 618 5.35 24.23 12.04
CA VAL A 618 5.94 25.56 12.17
C VAL A 618 7.17 25.65 11.28
N ALA A 619 7.28 26.75 10.57
CA ALA A 619 8.45 27.11 9.77
C ALA A 619 9.06 28.43 10.28
N TRP A 620 10.38 28.48 10.29
CA TRP A 620 11.18 29.67 10.54
C TRP A 620 12.08 29.94 9.34
N SER A 621 12.20 31.20 8.92
CA SER A 621 13.12 31.60 7.87
C SER A 621 13.63 33.02 8.05
N ARG A 622 14.71 33.36 7.35
CA ARG A 622 15.27 34.72 7.34
C ARG A 622 15.40 35.29 5.92
N PRO A 623 14.28 35.60 5.27
CA PRO A 623 14.30 36.17 3.93
C PRO A 623 14.91 37.57 3.91
N VAL A 624 15.27 38.02 2.71
CA VAL A 624 15.80 39.36 2.46
C VAL A 624 15.04 39.97 1.29
N TYR A 625 14.53 41.18 1.48
CA TYR A 625 13.80 41.94 0.47
C TYR A 625 14.43 43.33 0.36
N ASP A 626 14.83 43.75 -0.84
CA ASP A 626 15.49 45.04 -1.08
C ASP A 626 16.72 45.27 -0.17
N GLY A 627 17.46 44.20 0.09
CA GLY A 627 18.64 44.19 0.97
C GLY A 627 18.33 44.20 2.49
N LEU A 628 17.06 44.33 2.89
CA LEU A 628 16.64 44.33 4.29
C LEU A 628 16.28 42.92 4.75
N ARG A 629 16.90 42.50 5.85
CA ARG A 629 16.68 41.18 6.43
C ARG A 629 15.46 41.14 7.34
N GLU A 630 14.62 40.14 7.11
CA GLU A 630 13.49 39.83 7.96
C GLU A 630 13.69 38.49 8.67
N GLN A 631 12.92 38.30 9.73
CA GLN A 631 12.72 37.01 10.37
C GLN A 631 11.23 36.68 10.30
N ARG A 632 10.94 35.52 9.72
CA ARG A 632 9.58 35.01 9.55
C ARG A 632 9.39 33.76 10.39
N ILE A 633 8.27 33.69 11.09
CA ILE A 633 7.75 32.46 11.71
C ILE A 633 6.36 32.25 11.15
N ALA A 634 6.10 31.06 10.61
CA ALA A 634 4.81 30.67 10.05
C ALA A 634 4.32 29.38 10.70
N PHE A 635 3.00 29.26 10.81
CA PHE A 635 2.31 28.02 11.12
C PHE A 635 1.44 27.66 9.92
N ASP A 636 1.48 26.39 9.51
CA ASP A 636 0.66 25.84 8.42
C ASP A 636 -0.07 24.59 8.89
N VAL A 637 -1.27 24.37 8.34
CA VAL A 637 -2.07 23.16 8.48
C VAL A 637 -2.77 22.86 7.16
N GLU A 638 -2.76 21.59 6.77
CA GLU A 638 -3.44 21.09 5.57
C GLU A 638 -4.13 19.75 5.89
N LEU A 639 -5.40 19.64 5.51
CA LEU A 639 -6.19 18.42 5.58
C LEU A 639 -6.59 18.01 4.17
N ARG A 640 -6.21 16.81 3.76
CA ARG A 640 -6.64 16.15 2.53
C ARG A 640 -7.56 14.98 2.84
N TRP A 641 -8.69 14.93 2.15
CA TRP A 641 -9.71 13.91 2.32
C TRP A 641 -10.00 13.18 1.01
N GLY A 642 -10.21 11.86 1.08
CA GLY A 642 -10.67 11.08 -0.07
C GLY A 642 -9.59 10.86 -1.14
N GLY A 643 -8.31 10.91 -0.76
CA GLY A 643 -7.21 10.82 -1.72
C GLY A 643 -7.13 12.01 -2.68
N ALA A 644 -7.56 13.20 -2.24
CA ALA A 644 -7.31 14.45 -2.97
C ALA A 644 -5.80 14.58 -3.26
N ARG A 645 -5.46 14.72 -4.53
CA ARG A 645 -4.09 14.88 -5.05
C ARG A 645 -3.97 16.17 -5.83
#